data_AF-A0A5E6N795-F1
#
_entry.id   AF-A0A5E6N795-F1
#
_cell.length_a   1.000
_cell.length_b   1.000
_cell.length_c   1.000
_cell.angle_alpha   90.00
_cell.angle_beta   90.00
_cell.angle_gamma   90.00
#
_symmetry.space_group_name_H-M   'P 1'
#
loop_
_entity.id
_entity.type
_entity.pdbx_description
1 polymer ?
#
loop_
_entity_poly.entity_id
_entity_poly.type
_entity_poly.pdbx_seq_one_letter_code
_entity_poly.pdbx_strand_id
1 'polypeptide(L)'
;MKRILLFLFLLTSLFANAREELLPADKAFAFKAKVVNDKILLNWDIAKGYYLYKKKIKIVSDHSQRLGEAQFPAAKIKDDEFFGKVGIYRDNVLVSVPVLEGASKLIVVNVEFQGCADLGVCYPPITKSATLKVVSGNKSLIDSAFNVLSKTKSAMQSIVDKATPVSDEPLPADQAFSYSVSAIDANTLRASWKIHPEYYLYHDKFFIDVKGAEFGDVNFPKGEIKDDEFFGKIRVHTGEFSVDIPLTNIESSQVSFIAKFQGCWLGGICYPPVEKSTDITLPEVTAGNTINPVKTLPKSVPSVTSTNSEPLNETDKITALLQQDNILWVLASFFGFGLLLSLTPCVFPMIPILSGIIVGQKGGVSTKKALIMSIVFVLAMSVTYSMAGVLAGYFGENLQVLFQTPWVLMVFSAIFVALAFSMFGYYEIQLPSGLQSKITNISNKQEGGNLIGVAIMGFLSALIVGPCVAPPLAGALIYIGQTGDAVLGGLSLFVLSLGMGAPLLLVGAGISKLPKAGGWMDNVKYVFGILMLAVAIYLLDRIITPYVSLILWASLFTLSPIAMGVLNSLTSTTVAWQRMLKGIGLLIVIYGVLLWGLVARGGGDMLAPLSGYGTSVQAEKVHIAFEKIKSSDDLDRCACQSTE
;
A
#
# COMPACT_ATOMS: atom_id res chain seq x y z
N MET A 1 22.18 -19.53 -32.52
CA MET A 1 22.20 -18.85 -31.20
C MET A 1 22.12 -17.32 -31.31
N LYS A 2 23.08 -16.61 -31.94
CA LYS A 2 22.98 -15.14 -32.13
C LYS A 2 21.70 -14.68 -32.82
N ARG A 3 21.20 -15.41 -33.82
CA ARG A 3 20.00 -15.03 -34.58
C ARG A 3 18.68 -15.16 -33.80
N ILE A 4 18.57 -16.10 -32.87
CA ILE A 4 17.36 -16.29 -32.05
C ILE A 4 17.36 -15.32 -30.87
N LEU A 5 18.51 -15.08 -30.25
CA LEU A 5 18.66 -14.05 -29.22
C LEU A 5 18.41 -12.65 -29.81
N LEU A 6 18.87 -12.40 -31.04
CA LEU A 6 18.64 -11.15 -31.76
C LEU A 6 17.18 -11.02 -32.24
N PHE A 7 16.48 -12.12 -32.53
CA PHE A 7 15.04 -12.11 -32.84
C PHE A 7 14.18 -11.88 -31.59
N LEU A 8 14.56 -12.45 -30.44
CA LEU A 8 13.91 -12.21 -29.15
C LEU A 8 14.15 -10.77 -28.65
N PHE A 9 15.36 -10.24 -28.88
CA PHE A 9 15.73 -8.85 -28.58
C PHE A 9 15.13 -7.85 -29.60
N LEU A 10 14.89 -8.27 -30.85
CA LEU A 10 14.12 -7.48 -31.82
C LEU A 10 12.62 -7.48 -31.50
N LEU A 11 12.06 -8.62 -31.06
CA LEU A 11 10.65 -8.69 -30.67
C LEU A 11 10.36 -7.84 -29.43
N THR A 12 11.28 -7.79 -28.44
CA THR A 12 11.11 -6.91 -27.28
C THR A 12 11.27 -5.43 -27.63
N SER A 13 12.02 -5.08 -28.68
CA SER A 13 12.16 -3.69 -29.13
C SER A 13 11.06 -3.23 -30.10
N LEU A 14 10.38 -4.14 -30.80
CA LEU A 14 9.22 -3.84 -31.66
C LEU A 14 7.91 -3.62 -30.89
N PHE A 15 7.85 -3.94 -29.60
CA PHE A 15 6.72 -3.59 -28.72
C PHE A 15 6.99 -2.38 -27.81
N ALA A 16 8.03 -1.58 -28.09
CA ALA A 16 8.11 -0.20 -27.62
C ALA A 16 7.12 0.67 -28.42
N ASN A 17 5.84 0.32 -28.39
CA ASN A 17 4.80 1.27 -28.74
C ASN A 17 4.75 2.29 -27.61
N ALA A 18 5.08 3.52 -27.97
CA ALA A 18 4.88 4.70 -27.15
C ALA A 18 3.40 4.83 -26.78
N ARG A 19 2.98 4.18 -25.70
CA ARG A 19 1.98 4.77 -24.82
C ARG A 19 2.76 5.74 -23.97
N GLU A 20 2.35 7.01 -23.98
CA GLU A 20 2.96 8.07 -23.20
C GLU A 20 3.11 7.61 -21.74
N GLU A 21 4.32 7.16 -21.40
CA GLU A 21 4.69 6.78 -20.06
C GLU A 21 4.57 8.07 -19.23
N LEU A 22 3.64 8.09 -18.29
CA LEU A 22 3.39 9.26 -17.45
C LEU A 22 4.71 9.68 -16.81
N LEU A 23 5.16 10.91 -17.12
CA LEU A 23 6.38 11.47 -16.58
C LEU A 23 6.28 11.53 -15.05
N PRO A 24 7.37 11.23 -14.31
CA PRO A 24 7.44 11.53 -12.89
C PRO A 24 7.14 13.02 -12.65
N ALA A 25 6.47 13.34 -11.54
CA ALA A 25 5.95 14.68 -11.27
C ALA A 25 7.03 15.78 -11.35
N ASP A 26 8.26 15.50 -10.89
CA ASP A 26 9.39 16.42 -10.95
C ASP A 26 9.87 16.74 -12.37
N LYS A 27 9.65 15.81 -13.33
CA LYS A 27 9.94 16.02 -14.75
C LYS A 27 8.76 16.66 -15.47
N ALA A 28 7.54 16.35 -15.06
CA ALA A 28 6.33 16.95 -15.59
C ALA A 28 6.21 18.43 -15.20
N PHE A 29 6.66 18.80 -13.99
CA PHE A 29 6.57 20.14 -13.41
C PHE A 29 7.92 20.57 -12.84
N ALA A 30 8.88 20.88 -13.70
CA ALA A 30 10.23 21.23 -13.26
C ALA A 30 10.26 22.64 -12.63
N PHE A 31 10.30 22.68 -11.30
CA PHE A 31 10.28 23.90 -10.49
C PHE A 31 11.67 24.50 -10.27
N LYS A 32 11.80 25.82 -10.42
CA LYS A 32 13.01 26.60 -10.15
C LYS A 32 12.65 27.92 -9.47
N ALA A 33 13.41 28.31 -8.46
CA ALA A 33 13.27 29.60 -7.79
C ALA A 33 14.57 30.42 -7.89
N LYS A 34 14.46 31.71 -8.20
CA LYS A 34 15.60 32.65 -8.26
C LYS A 34 15.21 34.01 -7.69
N VAL A 35 16.18 34.76 -7.15
CA VAL A 35 15.98 36.15 -6.72
C VAL A 35 16.55 37.08 -7.78
N VAL A 36 15.76 38.04 -8.26
CA VAL A 36 16.16 39.06 -9.24
C VAL A 36 15.53 40.40 -8.85
N ASN A 37 16.34 41.44 -8.62
CA ASN A 37 15.88 42.81 -8.35
C ASN A 37 14.79 42.91 -7.28
N ASP A 38 15.06 42.41 -6.07
CA ASP A 38 14.13 42.37 -4.93
C ASP A 38 12.80 41.63 -5.19
N LYS A 39 12.77 40.76 -6.21
CA LYS A 39 11.65 39.85 -6.49
C LYS A 39 12.13 38.41 -6.49
N ILE A 40 11.34 37.54 -5.90
CA ILE A 40 11.49 36.09 -6.01
C ILE A 40 10.71 35.65 -7.25
N LEU A 41 11.43 35.11 -8.23
CA LEU A 41 10.88 34.53 -9.44
C LEU A 41 10.75 33.02 -9.25
N LEU A 42 9.50 32.55 -9.20
CA LEU A 42 9.12 31.15 -9.16
C LEU A 42 8.76 30.72 -10.58
N ASN A 43 9.48 29.75 -11.12
CA ASN A 43 9.32 29.28 -12.49
C ASN A 43 8.99 27.80 -12.51
N TRP A 44 7.95 27.42 -13.24
CA TRP A 44 7.64 26.02 -13.56
C TRP A 44 7.74 25.82 -15.06
N ASP A 45 8.56 24.85 -15.45
CA ASP A 45 8.64 24.33 -16.82
C ASP A 45 7.77 23.08 -16.90
N ILE A 46 6.66 23.17 -17.64
CA ILE A 46 5.59 22.17 -17.67
C ILE A 46 5.71 21.38 -18.98
N ALA A 47 5.87 20.06 -18.86
CA ALA A 47 5.99 19.18 -20.01
C ALA A 47 4.74 19.22 -20.92
N LYS A 48 4.93 18.95 -22.21
CA LYS A 48 3.81 18.85 -23.17
C LYS A 48 2.82 17.77 -22.73
N GLY A 49 1.52 18.08 -22.78
CA GLY A 49 0.45 17.20 -22.30
C GLY A 49 0.14 17.34 -20.80
N TYR A 50 0.78 18.26 -20.09
CA TYR A 50 0.55 18.53 -18.67
C TYR A 50 0.09 19.97 -18.43
N TYR A 51 -0.59 20.20 -17.30
CA TYR A 51 -1.03 21.53 -16.88
C TYR A 51 -1.07 21.67 -15.35
N LEU A 52 -0.86 22.89 -14.87
CA LEU A 52 -0.94 23.27 -13.44
C LEU A 52 -2.20 24.09 -13.17
N TYR A 53 -2.83 23.87 -12.01
CA TYR A 53 -3.99 24.65 -11.59
C TYR A 53 -3.57 25.94 -10.90
N LYS A 54 -4.01 27.10 -11.42
CA LYS A 54 -3.71 28.41 -10.81
C LYS A 54 -4.13 28.48 -9.34
N LYS A 55 -5.33 27.98 -9.00
CA LYS A 55 -5.89 28.03 -7.65
C LYS A 55 -5.23 27.07 -6.66
N LYS A 56 -4.42 26.11 -7.13
CA LYS A 56 -3.74 25.13 -6.27
C LYS A 56 -2.26 25.45 -6.05
N ILE A 57 -1.76 26.59 -6.56
CA ILE A 57 -0.42 27.08 -6.25
C ILE A 57 -0.49 27.90 -4.96
N LYS A 58 0.02 27.36 -3.86
CA LYS A 58 0.15 28.03 -2.56
C LYS A 58 1.62 28.32 -2.29
N ILE A 59 1.91 29.56 -1.89
CA ILE A 59 3.28 30.02 -1.59
C ILE A 59 3.29 30.43 -0.13
N VAL A 60 4.08 29.73 0.69
CA VAL A 60 4.24 29.98 2.12
C VAL A 60 5.72 30.25 2.40
N SER A 61 6.00 31.15 3.33
CA SER A 61 7.36 31.39 3.80
C SER A 61 7.36 31.60 5.30
N ASP A 62 8.42 31.12 5.95
CA ASP A 62 8.70 31.30 7.38
C ASP A 62 8.77 32.80 7.76
N HIS A 63 8.93 33.69 6.78
CA HIS A 63 8.91 35.14 6.94
C HIS A 63 7.86 35.80 6.03
N SER A 64 6.61 35.33 6.11
CA SER A 64 5.47 35.84 5.32
C SER A 64 5.25 37.35 5.42
N GLN A 65 5.65 37.99 6.52
CA GLN A 65 5.59 39.45 6.71
C GLN A 65 6.53 40.25 5.79
N ARG A 66 7.52 39.59 5.19
CA ARG A 66 8.53 40.22 4.30
C ARG A 66 8.25 40.04 2.82
N LEU A 67 7.23 39.27 2.47
CA LEU A 67 6.81 39.03 1.09
C LEU A 67 5.53 39.81 0.80
N GLY A 68 5.47 40.45 -0.35
CA GLY A 68 4.23 41.04 -0.85
C GLY A 68 3.40 40.02 -1.62
N GLU A 69 2.27 40.49 -2.14
CA GLU A 69 1.31 39.63 -2.85
C GLU A 69 1.93 39.00 -4.11
N ALA A 70 1.74 37.68 -4.28
CA ALA A 70 2.25 36.94 -5.41
C ALA A 70 1.53 37.34 -6.71
N GLN A 71 2.29 37.78 -7.70
CA GLN A 71 1.75 38.21 -8.99
C GLN A 71 1.71 37.03 -9.97
N PHE A 72 0.49 36.55 -10.25
CA PHE A 72 0.23 35.47 -11.17
C PHE A 72 -0.06 35.97 -12.59
N PRO A 73 0.47 35.32 -13.65
CA PRO A 73 0.13 35.69 -15.02
C PRO A 73 -1.32 35.32 -15.36
N ALA A 74 -1.78 35.73 -16.55
CA ALA A 74 -3.11 35.37 -17.04
C ALA A 74 -3.20 33.85 -17.26
N ALA A 75 -4.16 33.18 -16.61
CA ALA A 75 -4.39 31.75 -16.78
C ALA A 75 -5.37 31.50 -17.93
N LYS A 76 -5.18 30.38 -18.63
CA LYS A 76 -6.14 29.90 -19.64
C LYS A 76 -7.25 29.14 -18.93
N ILE A 77 -8.51 29.39 -19.27
CA ILE A 77 -9.62 28.62 -18.71
C ILE A 77 -9.70 27.27 -19.44
N LYS A 78 -9.66 26.17 -18.69
CA LYS A 78 -9.95 24.82 -19.17
C LYS A 78 -11.20 24.32 -18.42
N ASP A 79 -12.08 23.66 -19.14
CA ASP A 79 -13.18 22.90 -18.54
C ASP A 79 -12.63 21.51 -18.19
N ASP A 80 -12.47 21.26 -16.90
CA ASP A 80 -11.92 20.01 -16.37
C ASP A 80 -13.05 19.12 -15.86
N GLU A 81 -12.99 17.82 -16.14
CA GLU A 81 -14.06 16.87 -15.82
C GLU A 81 -14.27 16.72 -14.31
N PHE A 82 -13.25 16.99 -13.49
CA PHE A 82 -13.33 16.88 -12.03
C PHE A 82 -13.65 18.21 -11.33
N PHE A 83 -13.22 19.34 -11.90
CA PHE A 83 -13.26 20.65 -11.23
C PHE A 83 -14.05 21.72 -11.99
N GLY A 84 -14.64 21.39 -13.14
CA GLY A 84 -15.33 22.33 -14.02
C GLY A 84 -14.38 23.39 -14.60
N LYS A 85 -14.88 24.62 -14.80
CA LYS A 85 -14.09 25.71 -15.41
C LYS A 85 -13.02 26.23 -14.45
N VAL A 86 -11.78 25.81 -14.69
CA VAL A 86 -10.61 26.15 -13.88
C VAL A 86 -9.54 26.87 -14.70
N GLY A 87 -8.85 27.82 -14.06
CA GLY A 87 -7.70 28.49 -14.65
C GLY A 87 -6.46 27.62 -14.57
N ILE A 88 -5.85 27.33 -15.71
CA ILE A 88 -4.67 26.48 -15.85
C ILE A 88 -3.49 27.20 -16.51
N TYR A 89 -2.29 26.68 -16.23
CA TYR A 89 -1.05 27.05 -16.91
C TYR A 89 -0.48 25.86 -17.67
N ARG A 90 0.11 26.14 -18.84
CA ARG A 90 0.79 25.18 -19.72
C ARG A 90 2.13 25.76 -20.16
N ASP A 91 3.02 24.89 -20.60
CA ASP A 91 4.36 25.19 -21.12
C ASP A 91 5.28 25.82 -20.07
N ASN A 92 5.04 27.07 -19.70
CA ASN A 92 5.82 27.77 -18.71
C ASN A 92 4.96 28.73 -17.89
N VAL A 93 5.19 28.76 -16.58
CA VAL A 93 4.57 29.76 -15.70
C VAL A 93 5.62 30.41 -14.82
N LEU A 94 5.64 31.75 -14.87
CA LEU A 94 6.49 32.61 -14.06
C LEU A 94 5.61 33.39 -13.09
N VAL A 95 5.80 33.16 -11.79
CA VAL A 95 5.13 33.90 -10.71
C VAL A 95 6.18 34.74 -10.00
N SER A 96 5.91 36.04 -9.85
CA SER A 96 6.83 36.95 -9.16
C SER A 96 6.26 37.36 -7.81
N VAL A 97 7.05 37.18 -6.75
CA VAL A 97 6.72 37.58 -5.39
C VAL A 97 7.65 38.73 -4.99
N PRO A 98 7.14 39.96 -4.78
CA PRO A 98 7.97 41.08 -4.37
C PRO A 98 8.44 40.91 -2.93
N VAL A 99 9.68 41.28 -2.62
CA VAL A 99 10.21 41.31 -1.25
C VAL A 99 10.05 42.73 -0.70
N LEU A 100 9.31 42.89 0.40
CA LEU A 100 8.95 44.19 0.95
C LEU A 100 10.04 44.76 1.87
N GLU A 101 10.71 43.92 2.68
CA GLU A 101 11.82 44.34 3.57
C GLU A 101 12.78 43.18 3.86
N GLY A 102 14.10 43.41 3.84
CA GLY A 102 15.07 42.45 4.36
C GLY A 102 16.54 42.68 4.00
N ALA A 103 17.32 43.13 4.99
CA ALA A 103 18.78 43.03 4.99
C ALA A 103 19.24 41.57 4.82
N SER A 104 20.43 41.37 4.26
CA SER A 104 20.98 40.09 3.79
C SER A 104 20.73 38.90 4.73
N LYS A 105 19.69 38.11 4.44
CA LYS A 105 19.38 36.84 5.13
C LYS A 105 18.85 35.79 4.15
N LEU A 106 19.01 34.53 4.55
CA LEU A 106 18.44 33.37 3.87
C LEU A 106 16.94 33.33 4.16
N ILE A 107 16.11 33.21 3.12
CA ILE A 107 14.66 33.04 3.21
C ILE A 107 14.33 31.67 2.65
N VAL A 108 13.55 30.87 3.38
CA VAL A 108 12.97 29.62 2.87
C VAL A 108 11.57 29.90 2.34
N VAL A 109 11.32 29.49 1.11
CA VAL A 109 10.02 29.59 0.45
C VAL A 109 9.53 28.18 0.16
N ASN A 110 8.39 27.82 0.74
CA ASN A 110 7.69 26.56 0.52
C ASN A 110 6.57 26.81 -0.50
N VAL A 111 6.61 26.08 -1.60
CA VAL A 111 5.64 26.21 -2.68
C VAL A 111 4.94 24.89 -2.88
N GLU A 112 3.64 24.86 -2.59
CA GLU A 112 2.76 23.72 -2.84
C GLU A 112 2.02 23.95 -4.17
N PHE A 113 2.00 22.96 -5.04
CA PHE A 113 1.29 23.05 -6.32
C PHE A 113 0.75 21.69 -6.77
N GLN A 114 -0.28 21.72 -7.62
CA GLN A 114 -0.92 20.51 -8.16
C GLN A 114 -1.18 20.67 -9.66
N GLY A 115 -0.98 19.58 -10.40
CA GLY A 115 -1.25 19.50 -11.84
C GLY A 115 -1.70 18.12 -12.29
N CYS A 116 -2.19 18.06 -13.53
CA CYS A 116 -2.66 16.83 -14.16
C CYS A 116 -2.10 16.67 -15.57
N ALA A 117 -2.12 15.44 -16.05
CA ALA A 117 -1.91 15.08 -17.44
C ALA A 117 -3.24 15.17 -18.21
N ASP A 118 -3.18 15.51 -19.50
CA ASP A 118 -4.36 15.49 -20.39
C ASP A 118 -4.97 14.09 -20.57
N LEU A 119 -4.23 13.04 -20.18
CA LEU A 119 -4.69 11.64 -20.12
C LEU A 119 -5.64 11.36 -18.93
N GLY A 120 -6.02 12.39 -18.16
CA GLY A 120 -6.96 12.27 -17.04
C GLY A 120 -6.34 11.85 -15.71
N VAL A 121 -5.01 11.82 -15.61
CA VAL A 121 -4.29 11.46 -14.37
C VAL A 121 -3.79 12.71 -13.66
N CYS A 122 -4.26 12.92 -12.44
CA CYS A 122 -3.86 14.02 -11.58
C CYS A 122 -2.82 13.59 -10.55
N TYR A 123 -1.78 14.41 -10.38
CA TYR A 123 -0.78 14.19 -9.34
C TYR A 123 -1.33 14.73 -8.01
N PRO A 124 -0.94 14.11 -6.86
CA PRO A 124 -1.23 14.69 -5.55
C PRO A 124 -0.52 16.04 -5.39
N PRO A 125 -0.91 16.88 -4.41
CA PRO A 125 -0.22 18.14 -4.12
C PRO A 125 1.28 17.92 -3.84
N ILE A 126 2.13 18.72 -4.47
CA ILE A 126 3.59 18.61 -4.40
C ILE A 126 4.14 19.85 -3.72
N THR A 127 4.91 19.67 -2.65
CA THR A 127 5.58 20.76 -1.93
C THR A 127 7.06 20.81 -2.29
N LYS A 128 7.54 21.99 -2.72
CA LYS A 128 8.96 22.26 -2.98
C LYS A 128 9.45 23.42 -2.13
N SER A 129 10.54 23.21 -1.39
CA SER A 129 11.20 24.23 -0.59
C SER A 129 12.42 24.78 -1.33
N ALA A 130 12.57 26.10 -1.37
CA ALA A 130 13.73 26.77 -1.93
C ALA A 130 14.32 27.75 -0.91
N THR A 131 15.61 27.58 -0.59
CA THR A 131 16.37 28.53 0.24
C THR A 131 17.03 29.57 -0.64
N LEU A 132 16.67 30.84 -0.46
CA LEU A 132 17.08 31.95 -1.30
C LEU A 132 17.83 32.99 -0.48
N LYS A 133 18.97 33.48 -0.97
CA LYS A 133 19.69 34.59 -0.37
C LYS A 133 19.20 35.90 -1.00
N VAL A 134 18.53 36.74 -0.22
CA VAL A 134 18.08 38.06 -0.69
C VAL A 134 19.13 39.10 -0.32
N VAL A 135 19.58 39.89 -1.29
CA VAL A 135 20.49 41.02 -1.10
C VAL A 135 19.76 42.27 -1.57
N SER A 136 19.30 43.09 -0.62
CA SER A 136 18.64 44.37 -0.94
C SER A 136 19.64 45.32 -1.60
N GLY A 137 19.32 45.78 -2.81
CA GLY A 137 20.04 46.84 -3.51
C GLY A 137 19.55 48.22 -3.08
N ASN A 138 20.49 49.13 -2.84
CA ASN A 138 20.30 50.49 -2.33
C ASN A 138 19.10 51.24 -2.96
N LYS A 139 18.08 51.58 -2.17
CA LYS A 139 17.02 52.52 -2.57
C LYS A 139 17.08 53.76 -1.67
N SER A 140 17.74 54.77 -2.23
CA SER A 140 17.88 56.12 -1.71
C SER A 140 16.57 56.92 -1.85
N LEU A 141 16.26 57.78 -0.86
CA LEU A 141 15.51 59.05 -0.97
C LEU A 141 13.97 59.14 -0.80
N ILE A 142 13.25 58.29 -0.05
CA ILE A 142 11.79 58.56 0.23
C ILE A 142 11.37 58.44 1.71
N ASP A 143 12.28 58.13 2.64
CA ASP A 143 11.94 57.90 4.07
C ASP A 143 11.56 59.16 4.89
N SER A 144 11.57 60.36 4.29
CA SER A 144 11.25 61.59 5.03
C SER A 144 9.80 62.05 4.90
N ALA A 145 8.97 61.44 4.05
CA ALA A 145 7.59 61.90 3.83
C ALA A 145 6.49 61.06 4.52
N PHE A 146 6.75 59.77 4.81
CA PHE A 146 5.71 58.86 5.33
C PHE A 146 5.61 58.78 6.87
N ASN A 147 6.59 59.33 7.59
CA ASN A 147 6.60 59.37 9.06
C ASN A 147 5.57 60.31 9.69
N VAL A 148 4.82 61.06 8.87
CA VAL A 148 3.71 61.93 9.32
C VAL A 148 2.36 61.19 9.26
N LEU A 149 2.23 60.13 8.45
CA LEU A 149 0.96 59.41 8.27
C LEU A 149 0.80 58.19 9.22
N SER A 150 1.89 57.71 9.81
CA SER A 150 1.89 56.54 10.71
C SER A 150 1.43 56.87 12.14
N LYS A 151 1.46 58.15 12.53
CA LYS A 151 1.05 58.61 13.87
C LYS A 151 -0.46 58.64 14.10
N THR A 152 -1.26 58.43 13.05
CA THR A 152 -2.73 58.43 13.11
C THR A 152 -3.36 57.02 13.07
N LYS A 153 -2.58 55.97 12.83
CA LYS A 153 -3.09 54.58 12.77
C LYS A 153 -2.96 53.81 14.09
N SER A 154 -2.13 54.30 15.01
CA SER A 154 -1.91 53.74 16.35
C SER A 154 -3.11 53.90 17.31
N ALA A 155 -4.17 54.60 16.91
CA ALA A 155 -5.43 54.67 17.65
C ALA A 155 -6.47 53.62 17.19
N MET A 156 -6.21 52.85 16.14
CA MET A 156 -7.16 51.83 15.62
C MET A 156 -6.65 50.38 15.70
N GLN A 157 -5.53 50.14 16.38
CA GLN A 157 -4.96 48.80 16.58
C GLN A 157 -5.05 48.38 18.05
N SER A 158 -6.23 48.49 18.66
CA SER A 158 -6.54 47.96 20.00
C SER A 158 -7.82 47.12 20.01
N ILE A 159 -8.36 46.76 18.84
CA ILE A 159 -9.63 46.01 18.73
C ILE A 159 -9.45 44.65 18.01
N VAL A 160 -8.22 44.27 17.61
CA VAL A 160 -7.99 43.01 16.87
C VAL A 160 -6.95 42.13 17.59
N ASP A 161 -7.14 41.91 18.90
CA ASP A 161 -6.44 40.87 19.65
C ASP A 161 -7.47 39.86 20.19
N LYS A 162 -7.90 38.95 19.30
CA LYS A 162 -8.51 37.66 19.67
C LYS A 162 -8.55 36.71 18.47
N ALA A 163 -7.39 36.24 18.05
CA ALA A 163 -7.29 35.04 17.21
C ALA A 163 -6.09 34.22 17.71
N THR A 164 -6.37 33.11 18.38
CA THR A 164 -5.38 32.12 18.79
C THR A 164 -4.80 31.42 17.55
N PRO A 165 -3.47 31.19 17.50
CA PRO A 165 -2.84 30.46 16.40
C PRO A 165 -3.33 29.00 16.40
N VAL A 166 -3.69 28.49 15.21
CA VAL A 166 -4.10 27.10 14.96
C VAL A 166 -2.85 26.22 14.91
N SER A 167 -2.89 25.05 15.54
CA SER A 167 -1.77 24.10 15.60
C SER A 167 -1.33 23.56 14.22
N ASP A 168 -0.10 23.06 14.09
CA ASP A 168 0.47 22.60 12.80
C ASP A 168 0.15 21.13 12.46
N GLU A 169 -0.46 20.36 13.39
CA GLU A 169 -0.68 18.92 13.23
C GLU A 169 -2.08 18.48 13.72
N PRO A 170 -2.88 17.77 12.90
CA PRO A 170 -4.23 17.36 13.28
C PRO A 170 -4.23 16.20 14.29
N LEU A 171 -4.91 16.36 15.42
CA LEU A 171 -5.17 15.33 16.42
C LEU A 171 -5.94 14.12 15.86
N PRO A 172 -5.79 12.91 16.43
CA PRO A 172 -6.66 11.77 16.10
C PRO A 172 -8.14 12.05 16.37
N ALA A 173 -9.06 11.46 15.57
CA ALA A 173 -10.50 11.72 15.65
C ALA A 173 -11.09 11.52 17.06
N ASP A 174 -10.65 10.48 17.78
CA ASP A 174 -11.12 10.16 19.14
C ASP A 174 -10.69 11.19 20.19
N GLN A 175 -9.59 11.90 19.95
CA GLN A 175 -9.10 12.98 20.82
C GLN A 175 -9.71 14.33 20.43
N ALA A 176 -9.97 14.54 19.14
CA ALA A 176 -10.62 15.74 18.62
C ALA A 176 -12.11 15.81 19.00
N PHE A 177 -12.79 14.65 19.05
CA PHE A 177 -14.22 14.50 19.30
C PHE A 177 -14.47 13.51 20.45
N SER A 178 -14.21 13.95 21.68
CA SER A 178 -14.51 13.14 22.85
C SER A 178 -16.02 13.05 23.07
N TYR A 179 -16.52 11.84 23.27
CA TYR A 179 -17.94 11.52 23.34
C TYR A 179 -18.25 10.66 24.56
N SER A 180 -19.36 10.96 25.25
CA SER A 180 -19.85 10.20 26.40
C SER A 180 -21.37 10.12 26.39
N VAL A 181 -21.92 9.02 26.91
CA VAL A 181 -23.36 8.86 27.12
C VAL A 181 -23.61 8.39 28.54
N SER A 182 -24.59 9.00 29.19
CA SER A 182 -25.07 8.57 30.50
C SER A 182 -26.60 8.54 30.52
N ALA A 183 -27.16 7.61 31.29
CA ALA A 183 -28.57 7.64 31.63
C ALA A 183 -28.79 8.68 32.74
N ILE A 184 -29.69 9.64 32.51
CA ILE A 184 -30.09 10.62 33.52
C ILE A 184 -31.20 10.03 34.38
N ASP A 185 -32.20 9.48 33.71
CA ASP A 185 -33.39 8.86 34.29
C ASP A 185 -33.66 7.52 33.57
N ALA A 186 -34.62 6.74 34.05
CA ALA A 186 -34.99 5.47 33.44
C ALA A 186 -35.48 5.58 31.99
N ASN A 187 -35.87 6.79 31.55
CA ASN A 187 -36.43 7.03 30.22
C ASN A 187 -35.65 8.10 29.42
N THR A 188 -34.49 8.58 29.87
CA THR A 188 -33.76 9.65 29.18
C THR A 188 -32.26 9.39 29.19
N LEU A 189 -31.66 9.31 28.00
CA LEU A 189 -30.21 9.28 27.80
C LEU A 189 -29.70 10.68 27.48
N ARG A 190 -28.55 11.07 28.03
CA ARG A 190 -27.83 12.27 27.62
C ARG A 190 -26.52 11.88 26.95
N ALA A 191 -26.43 12.19 25.66
CA ALA A 191 -25.20 12.09 24.91
C ALA A 191 -24.50 13.46 24.92
N SER A 192 -23.22 13.49 25.29
CA SER A 192 -22.41 14.71 25.38
C SER A 192 -21.20 14.59 24.47
N TRP A 193 -20.96 15.64 23.68
CA TRP A 193 -19.78 15.75 22.82
C TRP A 193 -18.96 16.95 23.28
N LYS A 194 -17.67 16.72 23.47
CA LYS A 194 -16.68 17.74 23.75
C LYS A 194 -15.69 17.80 22.58
N ILE A 195 -15.79 18.88 21.82
CA ILE A 195 -15.03 19.15 20.60
C ILE A 195 -13.85 20.04 20.95
N HIS A 196 -12.67 19.68 20.45
CA HIS A 196 -11.47 20.52 20.61
C HIS A 196 -11.67 21.90 19.94
N PRO A 197 -11.17 23.02 20.50
CA PRO A 197 -11.45 24.39 20.00
C PRO A 197 -11.08 24.65 18.53
N GLU A 198 -10.16 23.84 17.99
CA GLU A 198 -9.73 23.92 16.58
C GLU A 198 -10.58 23.06 15.63
N TYR A 199 -11.66 22.45 16.11
CA TYR A 199 -12.47 21.47 15.38
C TYR A 199 -13.96 21.82 15.44
N TYR A 200 -14.72 21.27 14.49
CA TYR A 200 -16.17 21.44 14.43
C TYR A 200 -16.84 20.18 13.90
N LEU A 201 -18.06 19.91 14.37
CA LEU A 201 -18.91 18.80 13.91
C LEU A 201 -20.06 19.34 13.05
N TYR A 202 -20.42 18.61 11.99
CA TYR A 202 -21.50 19.00 11.09
C TYR A 202 -22.87 18.71 11.70
N HIS A 203 -23.73 19.73 11.83
CA HIS A 203 -25.07 19.57 12.41
C HIS A 203 -25.93 18.56 11.63
N ASP A 204 -25.89 18.62 10.30
CA ASP A 204 -26.75 17.81 9.44
C ASP A 204 -26.18 16.39 9.16
N LYS A 205 -25.06 16.00 9.81
CA LYS A 205 -24.42 14.68 9.67
C LYS A 205 -24.35 13.89 10.98
N PHE A 206 -25.25 14.18 11.91
CA PHE A 206 -25.47 13.34 13.08
C PHE A 206 -26.54 12.30 12.77
N PHE A 207 -26.23 11.04 13.03
CA PHE A 207 -27.19 9.94 13.00
C PHE A 207 -27.13 9.21 14.33
N ILE A 208 -28.27 9.13 15.00
CA ILE A 208 -28.42 8.48 16.31
C ILE A 208 -29.39 7.30 16.12
N ASP A 209 -29.01 6.15 16.64
CA ASP A 209 -29.84 4.96 16.69
C ASP A 209 -29.73 4.29 18.06
N VAL A 210 -30.81 3.66 18.51
CA VAL A 210 -30.91 3.04 19.82
C VAL A 210 -31.46 1.63 19.65
N LYS A 211 -30.66 0.62 19.96
CA LYS A 211 -31.08 -0.79 19.90
C LYS A 211 -31.54 -1.25 21.28
N GLY A 212 -32.78 -1.73 21.36
CA GLY A 212 -33.42 -2.19 22.60
C GLY A 212 -34.41 -1.19 23.23
N ALA A 213 -34.61 -0.02 22.61
CA ALA A 213 -35.66 0.93 22.93
C ALA A 213 -35.94 1.83 21.72
N GLU A 214 -37.19 2.27 21.52
CA GLU A 214 -37.49 3.34 20.57
C GLU A 214 -37.15 4.70 21.21
N PHE A 215 -36.83 5.72 20.41
CA PHE A 215 -36.59 7.07 20.93
C PHE A 215 -37.53 8.09 20.27
N GLY A 216 -37.96 9.07 21.06
CA GLY A 216 -38.83 10.15 20.62
C GLY A 216 -38.07 11.29 19.93
N ASP A 217 -38.75 12.41 19.72
CA ASP A 217 -38.15 13.59 19.06
C ASP A 217 -36.89 14.07 19.79
N VAL A 218 -35.75 13.98 19.09
CA VAL A 218 -34.44 14.41 19.60
C VAL A 218 -34.23 15.89 19.28
N ASN A 219 -34.19 16.73 20.31
CA ASN A 219 -33.95 18.15 20.14
C ASN A 219 -32.45 18.46 20.14
N PHE A 220 -31.89 18.68 18.96
CA PHE A 220 -30.50 19.13 18.83
C PHE A 220 -30.37 20.63 19.15
N PRO A 221 -29.29 21.06 19.82
CA PRO A 221 -29.01 22.48 20.02
C PRO A 221 -28.84 23.19 18.67
N LYS A 222 -29.11 24.50 18.63
CA LYS A 222 -28.94 25.29 17.41
C LYS A 222 -27.44 25.43 17.09
N GLY A 223 -27.00 24.89 15.97
CA GLY A 223 -25.61 25.03 15.49
C GLY A 223 -25.32 26.44 14.95
N GLU A 224 -24.04 26.82 14.95
CA GLU A 224 -23.54 28.07 14.38
C GLU A 224 -23.42 27.94 12.86
N ILE A 225 -23.74 29.01 12.12
CA ILE A 225 -23.57 29.02 10.66
C ILE A 225 -22.11 29.30 10.35
N LYS A 226 -21.46 28.34 9.70
CA LYS A 226 -20.08 28.46 9.23
C LYS A 226 -20.05 28.26 7.72
N ASP A 227 -19.28 29.10 7.05
CA ASP A 227 -19.02 28.94 5.62
C ASP A 227 -17.86 27.97 5.46
N ASP A 228 -18.18 26.75 5.01
CA ASP A 228 -17.22 25.69 4.76
C ASP A 228 -16.77 25.71 3.31
N GLU A 229 -15.47 25.49 3.08
CA GLU A 229 -14.86 25.60 1.75
C GLU A 229 -15.32 24.50 0.78
N PHE A 230 -15.85 23.38 1.30
CA PHE A 230 -16.34 22.24 0.51
C PHE A 230 -17.87 22.21 0.37
N PHE A 231 -18.59 22.62 1.42
CA PHE A 231 -20.06 22.50 1.48
C PHE A 231 -20.81 23.84 1.50
N GLY A 232 -20.10 24.98 1.49
CA GLY A 232 -20.69 26.32 1.58
C GLY A 232 -21.25 26.62 2.97
N LYS A 233 -22.31 27.44 3.06
CA LYS A 233 -22.91 27.81 4.35
C LYS A 233 -23.65 26.64 4.98
N ILE A 234 -23.07 26.09 6.04
CA ILE A 234 -23.57 24.94 6.76
C ILE A 234 -23.67 25.23 8.26
N ARG A 235 -24.48 24.46 8.98
CA ARG A 235 -24.57 24.56 10.43
C ARG A 235 -23.57 23.60 11.08
N VAL A 236 -22.80 24.11 12.03
CA VAL A 236 -21.76 23.35 12.72
C VAL A 236 -21.87 23.53 14.24
N HIS A 237 -21.33 22.57 14.97
CA HIS A 237 -21.20 22.61 16.42
C HIS A 237 -19.73 22.75 16.79
N THR A 238 -19.44 23.62 17.76
CA THR A 238 -18.10 23.86 18.32
C THR A 238 -18.16 23.89 19.84
N GLY A 239 -17.08 23.53 20.51
CA GLY A 239 -17.04 23.47 21.98
C GLY A 239 -17.72 22.23 22.53
N GLU A 240 -18.55 22.39 23.56
CA GLU A 240 -19.24 21.28 24.23
C GLU A 240 -20.76 21.43 24.08
N PHE A 241 -21.43 20.33 23.71
CA PHE A 241 -22.88 20.30 23.64
C PHE A 241 -23.42 18.93 24.06
N SER A 242 -24.64 18.94 24.59
CA SER A 242 -25.35 17.74 25.04
C SER A 242 -26.71 17.62 24.34
N VAL A 243 -27.11 16.40 24.03
CA VAL A 243 -28.39 16.06 23.42
C VAL A 243 -29.11 15.08 24.33
N ASP A 244 -30.34 15.41 24.68
CA ASP A 244 -31.21 14.57 25.50
C ASP A 244 -32.10 13.72 24.57
N ILE A 245 -31.97 12.41 24.68
CA ILE A 245 -32.71 11.42 23.90
C ILE A 245 -33.76 10.76 24.81
N PRO A 246 -35.06 11.10 24.65
CA PRO A 246 -36.13 10.44 25.39
C PRO A 246 -36.38 9.05 24.82
N LEU A 247 -36.34 8.03 25.66
CA LEU A 247 -36.61 6.63 25.33
C LEU A 247 -38.08 6.29 25.58
N THR A 248 -38.66 5.54 24.66
CA THR A 248 -40.02 4.98 24.71
C THR A 248 -39.94 3.49 24.39
N ASN A 249 -40.86 2.69 24.92
CA ASN A 249 -40.96 1.25 24.62
C ASN A 249 -39.62 0.49 24.81
N ILE A 250 -39.10 0.51 26.04
CA ILE A 250 -37.82 -0.14 26.41
C ILE A 250 -38.04 -1.65 26.52
N GLU A 251 -37.41 -2.43 25.66
CA GLU A 251 -37.55 -3.89 25.59
C GLU A 251 -36.61 -4.61 26.58
N SER A 252 -35.48 -3.99 26.94
CA SER A 252 -34.45 -4.56 27.80
C SER A 252 -33.79 -3.52 28.71
N SER A 253 -33.38 -3.92 29.92
CA SER A 253 -32.65 -3.05 30.89
C SER A 253 -31.26 -2.62 30.40
N GLN A 254 -30.76 -3.25 29.35
CA GLN A 254 -29.55 -2.87 28.62
C GLN A 254 -29.95 -2.37 27.25
N VAL A 255 -29.50 -1.17 26.90
CA VAL A 255 -29.78 -0.52 25.62
C VAL A 255 -28.45 -0.14 24.98
N SER A 256 -28.30 -0.44 23.69
CA SER A 256 -27.10 -0.10 22.93
C SER A 256 -27.33 1.17 22.13
N PHE A 257 -26.61 2.23 22.47
CA PHE A 257 -26.71 3.53 21.81
C PHE A 257 -25.62 3.66 20.74
N ILE A 258 -26.02 3.96 19.50
CA ILE A 258 -25.14 4.12 18.34
C ILE A 258 -25.20 5.57 17.87
N ALA A 259 -24.05 6.24 17.84
CA ALA A 259 -23.90 7.57 17.25
C ALA A 259 -22.93 7.54 16.07
N LYS A 260 -23.36 8.07 14.93
CA LYS A 260 -22.54 8.38 13.77
C LYS A 260 -22.43 9.88 13.62
N PHE A 261 -21.21 10.39 13.53
CA PHE A 261 -20.97 11.83 13.37
C PHE A 261 -19.72 12.08 12.54
N GLN A 262 -19.67 13.25 11.91
CA GLN A 262 -18.55 13.67 11.08
C GLN A 262 -18.12 15.10 11.45
N GLY A 263 -16.81 15.33 11.50
CA GLY A 263 -16.25 16.64 11.78
C GLY A 263 -14.99 16.93 10.99
N CYS A 264 -14.59 18.19 11.03
CA CYS A 264 -13.39 18.67 10.37
C CYS A 264 -12.60 19.58 11.30
N TRP A 265 -11.31 19.63 11.01
CA TRP A 265 -10.37 20.55 11.60
C TRP A 265 -10.41 21.90 10.87
N LEU A 266 -10.22 22.99 11.61
CA LEU A 266 -10.13 24.36 11.06
C LEU A 266 -9.01 24.52 10.03
N GLY A 267 -7.97 23.68 10.07
CA GLY A 267 -6.89 23.62 9.08
C GLY A 267 -7.20 22.87 7.78
N GLY A 268 -8.46 22.46 7.56
CA GLY A 268 -8.93 21.97 6.25
C GLY A 268 -8.91 20.45 6.06
N ILE A 269 -8.70 19.68 7.13
CA ILE A 269 -8.75 18.22 7.10
C ILE A 269 -10.08 17.73 7.69
N CYS A 270 -10.82 16.94 6.93
CA CYS A 270 -12.07 16.35 7.35
C CYS A 270 -11.90 14.87 7.68
N TYR A 271 -12.42 14.43 8.82
CA TYR A 271 -12.40 13.04 9.22
C TYR A 271 -13.53 12.28 8.50
N PRO A 272 -13.35 10.98 8.19
CA PRO A 272 -14.44 10.14 7.74
C PRO A 272 -15.52 10.00 8.84
N PRO A 273 -16.76 9.62 8.50
CA PRO A 273 -17.83 9.39 9.48
C PRO A 273 -17.38 8.38 10.54
N VAL A 274 -17.43 8.77 11.82
CA VAL A 274 -17.06 7.93 12.96
C VAL A 274 -18.33 7.32 13.54
N GLU A 275 -18.33 6.01 13.74
CA GLU A 275 -19.40 5.26 14.40
C GLU A 275 -18.96 4.82 15.80
N LYS A 276 -19.74 5.17 16.84
CA LYS A 276 -19.51 4.76 18.23
C LYS A 276 -20.74 4.07 18.78
N SER A 277 -20.57 2.85 19.28
CA SER A 277 -21.60 2.08 20.00
C SER A 277 -21.27 2.01 21.49
N THR A 278 -22.23 2.26 22.37
CA THR A 278 -22.05 2.17 23.82
C THR A 278 -23.25 1.48 24.46
N ASP A 279 -22.98 0.43 25.22
CA ASP A 279 -24.02 -0.30 25.96
C ASP A 279 -24.25 0.36 27.31
N ILE A 280 -25.50 0.73 27.59
CA ILE A 280 -25.89 1.47 28.80
C ILE A 280 -26.93 0.64 29.56
N THR A 281 -26.71 0.47 30.86
CA THR A 281 -27.70 -0.13 31.76
C THR A 281 -28.55 0.97 32.37
N LEU A 282 -29.87 0.89 32.19
CA LEU A 282 -30.81 1.89 32.70
C LEU A 282 -31.07 1.66 34.21
N PRO A 283 -31.19 2.72 35.03
CA PRO A 283 -31.57 2.61 36.43
C PRO A 283 -33.06 2.21 36.57
N GLU A 284 -33.37 1.22 37.41
CA GLU A 284 -34.76 0.77 37.64
C GLU A 284 -35.61 1.84 38.34
N VAL A 285 -36.84 2.06 37.85
CA VAL A 285 -37.82 2.94 38.48
C VAL A 285 -38.37 2.29 39.74
N THR A 286 -37.90 2.73 40.91
CA THR A 286 -38.51 2.34 42.19
C THR A 286 -39.76 3.18 42.47
N ALA A 287 -40.94 2.68 42.09
CA ALA A 287 -42.18 3.12 42.72
C ALA A 287 -42.35 2.41 44.06
N GLY A 288 -42.57 3.18 45.14
CA GLY A 288 -42.55 2.69 46.51
C GLY A 288 -43.73 1.80 46.95
N ASN A 289 -43.48 1.09 48.06
CA ASN A 289 -44.36 0.33 48.96
C ASN A 289 -44.82 -1.10 48.57
N THR A 290 -44.12 -2.14 49.05
CA THR A 290 -44.42 -2.91 50.29
C THR A 290 -43.54 -4.18 50.45
N ILE A 291 -42.82 -4.27 51.58
CA ILE A 291 -42.50 -5.44 52.44
C ILE A 291 -41.93 -6.76 51.79
N ASN A 292 -40.62 -6.97 51.98
CA ASN A 292 -39.82 -8.21 52.27
C ASN A 292 -40.50 -9.62 52.42
N PRO A 293 -39.74 -10.75 52.41
CA PRO A 293 -38.49 -11.10 51.69
C PRO A 293 -38.36 -12.60 51.23
N VAL A 294 -37.22 -12.95 50.60
CA VAL A 294 -36.58 -14.30 50.48
C VAL A 294 -37.19 -15.35 49.53
N LYS A 295 -36.43 -15.73 48.47
CA LYS A 295 -35.87 -17.10 48.31
C LYS A 295 -34.75 -17.19 47.27
N THR A 296 -33.62 -17.69 47.72
CA THR A 296 -32.41 -18.12 47.01
C THR A 296 -32.61 -19.40 46.18
N LEU A 297 -32.00 -19.50 44.99
CA LEU A 297 -30.95 -20.48 44.64
C LEU A 297 -30.52 -20.36 43.15
N PRO A 298 -29.28 -20.76 42.78
CA PRO A 298 -28.64 -20.47 41.50
C PRO A 298 -28.81 -21.60 40.47
N LYS A 299 -28.72 -21.28 39.16
CA LYS A 299 -28.44 -22.29 38.14
C LYS A 299 -27.65 -21.76 36.95
N SER A 300 -26.70 -22.59 36.56
CA SER A 300 -25.58 -22.48 35.62
C SER A 300 -25.94 -22.35 34.13
N VAL A 301 -25.18 -21.48 33.43
CA VAL A 301 -24.53 -21.54 32.07
C VAL A 301 -24.96 -22.71 31.15
N PRO A 302 -25.29 -22.47 29.85
CA PRO A 302 -24.24 -22.41 28.80
C PRO A 302 -24.34 -21.25 27.81
N SER A 303 -23.16 -20.76 27.42
CA SER A 303 -22.88 -19.92 26.25
C SER A 303 -23.49 -20.49 24.97
N VAL A 304 -24.01 -19.60 24.13
CA VAL A 304 -24.20 -19.87 22.70
C VAL A 304 -23.45 -18.80 21.92
N THR A 305 -22.29 -19.21 21.41
CA THR A 305 -21.54 -18.56 20.33
C THR A 305 -22.44 -18.42 19.10
N SER A 306 -22.57 -17.20 18.56
CA SER A 306 -23.03 -16.99 17.19
C SER A 306 -21.99 -16.16 16.46
N THR A 307 -21.21 -16.88 15.67
CA THR A 307 -20.24 -16.41 14.69
C THR A 307 -20.97 -15.73 13.54
N ASN A 308 -20.73 -14.45 13.31
CA ASN A 308 -20.85 -13.83 11.99
C ASN A 308 -19.47 -13.28 11.61
N SER A 309 -18.69 -14.14 10.96
CA SER A 309 -17.43 -13.79 10.33
C SER A 309 -17.70 -13.30 8.91
N GLU A 310 -17.67 -11.98 8.71
CA GLU A 310 -17.30 -11.44 7.40
C GLU A 310 -15.86 -11.86 7.06
N PRO A 311 -15.53 -12.09 5.78
CA PRO A 311 -14.20 -12.52 5.39
C PRO A 311 -13.22 -11.35 5.55
N LEU A 312 -12.53 -11.31 6.69
CA LEU A 312 -11.32 -10.50 6.86
C LEU A 312 -10.28 -10.92 5.82
N ASN A 313 -9.63 -9.96 5.16
CA ASN A 313 -8.51 -10.24 4.25
C ASN A 313 -7.42 -11.04 5.00
N GLU A 314 -6.72 -11.92 4.30
CA GLU A 314 -5.65 -12.75 4.88
C GLU A 314 -4.56 -11.92 5.57
N THR A 315 -4.32 -10.69 5.10
CA THR A 315 -3.41 -9.72 5.73
C THR A 315 -3.93 -9.21 7.09
N ASP A 316 -5.23 -8.99 7.23
CA ASP A 316 -5.85 -8.45 8.46
C ASP A 316 -5.93 -9.51 9.57
N LYS A 317 -6.07 -10.80 9.20
CA LYS A 317 -5.98 -11.92 10.15
C LYS A 317 -4.58 -12.03 10.78
N ILE A 318 -3.53 -11.79 9.99
CA ILE A 318 -2.15 -11.80 10.49
C ILE A 318 -1.95 -10.62 11.44
N THR A 319 -2.43 -9.42 11.08
CA THR A 319 -2.38 -8.24 11.94
C THR A 319 -3.11 -8.46 13.27
N ALA A 320 -4.29 -9.10 13.25
CA ALA A 320 -5.06 -9.43 14.47
C ALA A 320 -4.37 -10.48 15.37
N LEU A 321 -3.67 -11.46 14.79
CA LEU A 321 -2.85 -12.41 15.55
C LEU A 321 -1.60 -11.77 16.16
N LEU A 322 -1.10 -10.68 15.57
CA LEU A 322 0.08 -9.95 16.03
C LEU A 322 -0.24 -8.89 17.10
N GLN A 323 -1.51 -8.49 17.28
CA GLN A 323 -1.95 -7.57 18.34
C GLN A 323 -1.99 -8.19 19.75
N GLN A 324 -1.67 -9.48 19.91
CA GLN A 324 -1.63 -10.11 21.23
C GLN A 324 -0.36 -9.66 21.98
N ASP A 325 -0.52 -9.07 23.18
CA ASP A 325 0.50 -8.37 23.99
C ASP A 325 1.79 -9.15 24.33
N ASN A 326 1.95 -10.40 23.89
CA ASN A 326 3.09 -11.24 24.24
C ASN A 326 4.07 -11.37 23.07
N ILE A 327 5.20 -10.65 23.19
CA ILE A 327 6.34 -10.68 22.25
C ILE A 327 6.74 -12.14 21.91
N LEU A 328 6.68 -13.06 22.88
CA LEU A 328 7.08 -14.45 22.65
C LEU A 328 6.14 -15.19 21.69
N TRP A 329 4.84 -14.87 21.70
CA TRP A 329 3.86 -15.41 20.75
C TRP A 329 4.03 -14.81 19.36
N VAL A 330 4.33 -13.51 19.28
CA VAL A 330 4.70 -12.84 18.02
C VAL A 330 5.90 -13.55 17.41
N LEU A 331 7.00 -13.70 18.15
CA LEU A 331 8.20 -14.41 17.67
C LEU A 331 7.92 -15.86 17.25
N ALA A 332 7.10 -16.58 18.01
CA ALA A 332 6.72 -17.95 17.66
C ALA A 332 5.90 -18.01 16.36
N SER A 333 5.00 -17.05 16.14
CA SER A 333 4.23 -16.94 14.88
C SER A 333 5.14 -16.65 13.69
N PHE A 334 6.10 -15.73 13.82
CA PHE A 334 7.09 -15.42 12.79
C PHE A 334 7.98 -16.63 12.49
N PHE A 335 8.39 -17.40 13.50
CA PHE A 335 9.10 -18.66 13.28
C PHE A 335 8.24 -19.66 12.48
N GLY A 336 6.96 -19.79 12.84
CA GLY A 336 5.99 -20.64 12.16
C GLY A 336 5.76 -20.23 10.69
N PHE A 337 5.61 -18.94 10.42
CA PHE A 337 5.54 -18.41 9.06
C PHE A 337 6.84 -18.68 8.30
N GLY A 338 8.00 -18.55 8.94
CA GLY A 338 9.30 -18.87 8.33
C GLY A 338 9.39 -20.34 7.92
N LEU A 339 8.92 -21.23 8.79
CA LEU A 339 8.84 -22.66 8.50
C LEU A 339 7.88 -22.95 7.35
N LEU A 340 6.72 -22.31 7.31
CA LEU A 340 5.76 -22.45 6.21
C LEU A 340 6.35 -21.92 4.90
N LEU A 341 7.09 -20.81 4.96
CA LEU A 341 7.75 -20.19 3.81
C LEU A 341 8.93 -21.00 3.29
N SER A 342 9.54 -21.84 4.11
CA SER A 342 10.56 -22.79 3.64
C SER A 342 10.00 -23.76 2.59
N LEU A 343 8.68 -23.99 2.58
CA LEU A 343 8.00 -24.82 1.60
C LEU A 343 7.73 -24.09 0.28
N THR A 344 8.13 -22.82 0.17
CA THR A 344 7.92 -22.04 -1.05
C THR A 344 8.87 -22.48 -2.16
N PRO A 345 8.45 -22.31 -3.42
CA PRO A 345 9.28 -22.63 -4.57
C PRO A 345 10.63 -21.92 -4.62
N CYS A 346 10.81 -20.80 -3.88
CA CYS A 346 12.05 -20.01 -3.91
C CYS A 346 13.16 -20.53 -3.02
N VAL A 347 12.84 -21.37 -2.05
CA VAL A 347 13.81 -21.91 -1.08
C VAL A 347 14.25 -23.32 -1.47
N PHE A 348 13.33 -24.11 -2.00
CA PHE A 348 13.59 -25.48 -2.44
C PHE A 348 14.78 -25.64 -3.42
N PRO A 349 14.97 -24.77 -4.44
CA PRO A 349 16.11 -24.85 -5.36
C PRO A 349 17.48 -24.69 -4.70
N MET A 350 17.54 -24.11 -3.50
CA MET A 350 18.80 -24.00 -2.75
C MET A 350 19.24 -25.33 -2.14
N ILE A 351 18.32 -26.27 -1.86
CA ILE A 351 18.65 -27.59 -1.32
C ILE A 351 19.53 -28.38 -2.30
N PRO A 352 19.19 -28.52 -3.60
CA PRO A 352 20.08 -29.11 -4.59
C PRO A 352 21.42 -28.38 -4.76
N ILE A 353 21.46 -27.05 -4.64
CA ILE A 353 22.69 -26.26 -4.76
C ILE A 353 23.63 -26.57 -3.60
N LEU A 354 23.13 -26.51 -2.36
CA LEU A 354 23.89 -26.88 -1.16
C LEU A 354 24.30 -28.35 -1.21
N SER A 355 23.40 -29.26 -1.59
CA SER A 355 23.71 -30.68 -1.75
C SER A 355 24.78 -30.92 -2.82
N GLY A 356 24.74 -30.21 -3.95
CA GLY A 356 25.74 -30.30 -5.01
C GLY A 356 27.10 -29.76 -4.60
N ILE A 357 27.14 -28.65 -3.86
CA ILE A 357 28.39 -28.07 -3.32
C ILE A 357 28.99 -28.98 -2.24
N ILE A 358 28.15 -29.53 -1.36
CA ILE A 358 28.58 -30.38 -0.24
C ILE A 358 28.98 -31.78 -0.73
N VAL A 359 28.28 -32.36 -1.70
CA VAL A 359 28.59 -33.72 -2.23
C VAL A 359 29.67 -33.68 -3.32
N GLY A 360 29.85 -32.54 -4.01
CA GLY A 360 30.82 -32.36 -5.09
C GLY A 360 32.28 -32.17 -4.63
N GLN A 361 32.56 -31.98 -3.34
CA GLN A 361 33.94 -31.92 -2.85
C GLN A 361 34.57 -33.31 -2.85
N LYS A 362 35.65 -33.47 -3.63
CA LYS A 362 36.46 -34.71 -3.67
C LYS A 362 37.09 -34.96 -2.29
N GLY A 363 36.51 -35.90 -1.54
CA GLY A 363 36.92 -36.27 -0.19
C GLY A 363 35.72 -36.14 0.75
N GLY A 364 35.08 -37.28 1.06
CA GLY A 364 33.79 -37.36 1.74
C GLY A 364 33.61 -36.31 2.84
N VAL A 365 32.56 -35.50 2.70
CA VAL A 365 32.32 -34.39 3.63
C VAL A 365 31.75 -34.95 4.92
N SER A 366 32.45 -34.70 6.04
CA SER A 366 31.95 -35.01 7.37
C SER A 366 30.64 -34.25 7.64
N THR A 367 29.65 -34.91 8.23
CA THR A 367 28.38 -34.31 8.67
C THR A 367 28.59 -33.03 9.50
N LYS A 368 29.66 -32.97 10.31
CA LYS A 368 30.03 -31.77 11.07
C LYS A 368 30.32 -30.57 10.18
N LYS A 369 31.06 -30.77 9.08
CA LYS A 369 31.45 -29.70 8.16
C LYS A 369 30.25 -29.15 7.39
N ALA A 370 29.34 -30.04 6.97
CA ALA A 370 28.11 -29.63 6.29
C ALA A 370 27.13 -28.90 7.22
N LEU A 371 27.03 -29.31 8.48
CA LEU A 371 26.26 -28.62 9.51
C LEU A 371 26.82 -27.21 9.79
N ILE A 372 28.14 -27.07 9.93
CA ILE A 372 28.78 -25.76 10.12
C ILE A 372 28.51 -24.83 8.93
N MET A 373 28.62 -25.32 7.70
CA MET A 373 28.30 -24.51 6.52
C MET A 373 26.83 -24.09 6.47
N SER A 374 25.91 -24.99 6.81
CA SER A 374 24.48 -24.68 6.85
C SER A 374 24.17 -23.63 7.93
N ILE A 375 24.83 -23.68 9.10
CA ILE A 375 24.70 -22.66 10.15
C ILE A 375 25.21 -21.30 9.66
N VAL A 376 26.37 -21.26 9.02
CA VAL A 376 26.94 -19.99 8.51
C VAL A 376 26.05 -19.40 7.41
N PHE A 377 25.51 -20.24 6.52
CA PHE A 377 24.56 -19.81 5.49
C PHE A 377 23.31 -19.16 6.11
N VAL A 378 22.68 -19.84 7.07
CA VAL A 378 21.46 -19.35 7.73
C VAL A 378 21.75 -18.09 8.55
N LEU A 379 22.86 -18.02 9.28
CA LEU A 379 23.24 -16.82 10.03
C LEU A 379 23.46 -15.60 9.12
N ALA A 380 24.15 -15.78 7.99
CA ALA A 380 24.35 -14.68 7.03
C ALA A 380 23.01 -14.17 6.46
N MET A 381 22.10 -15.08 6.15
CA MET A 381 20.74 -14.74 5.72
C MET A 381 19.95 -14.02 6.81
N SER A 382 20.00 -14.51 8.06
CA SER A 382 19.30 -13.91 9.20
C SER A 382 19.80 -12.53 9.55
N VAL A 383 21.10 -12.26 9.46
CA VAL A 383 21.66 -10.91 9.64
C VAL A 383 21.13 -9.96 8.57
N THR A 384 21.05 -10.42 7.32
CA THR A 384 20.56 -9.60 6.20
C THR A 384 19.08 -9.23 6.37
N TYR A 385 18.23 -10.19 6.75
CA TYR A 385 16.83 -9.92 7.03
C TYR A 385 16.62 -9.11 8.31
N SER A 386 17.45 -9.31 9.34
CA SER A 386 17.40 -8.47 10.53
C SER A 386 17.74 -7.01 10.20
N MET A 387 18.76 -6.77 9.38
CA MET A 387 19.07 -5.41 8.88
C MET A 387 17.90 -4.82 8.10
N ALA A 388 17.26 -5.59 7.21
CA ALA A 388 16.07 -5.14 6.50
C ALA A 388 14.91 -4.79 7.45
N GLY A 389 14.73 -5.55 8.53
CA GLY A 389 13.69 -5.32 9.54
C GLY A 389 13.95 -4.08 10.40
N VAL A 390 15.20 -3.84 10.80
CA VAL A 390 15.60 -2.61 11.50
C VAL A 390 15.39 -1.39 10.60
N LEU A 391 15.82 -1.48 9.33
CA LEU A 391 15.60 -0.41 8.36
C LEU A 391 14.11 -0.15 8.15
N ALA A 392 13.29 -1.21 8.13
CA ALA A 392 11.85 -1.06 8.03
C ALA A 392 11.19 -0.39 9.22
N GLY A 393 11.60 -0.74 10.44
CA GLY A 393 11.13 -0.04 11.64
C GLY A 393 11.52 1.44 11.65
N TYR A 394 12.65 1.80 11.03
CA TYR A 394 13.11 3.19 10.95
C TYR A 394 12.44 4.00 9.82
N PHE A 395 12.22 3.39 8.65
CA PHE A 395 11.74 4.09 7.44
C PHE A 395 10.20 4.06 7.25
N GLY A 396 9.46 3.25 8.00
CA GLY A 396 7.99 3.22 7.99
C GLY A 396 7.37 2.84 6.64
N GLU A 397 6.08 3.18 6.44
CA GLU A 397 5.19 2.78 5.33
C GLU A 397 5.75 3.02 3.90
N ASN A 398 6.83 3.79 3.75
CA ASN A 398 7.44 4.15 2.46
C ASN A 398 8.19 3.01 1.76
N LEU A 399 8.61 1.96 2.48
CA LEU A 399 9.35 0.85 1.85
C LEU A 399 8.48 -0.01 0.92
N GLN A 400 7.19 -0.12 1.21
CA GLN A 400 6.28 -0.92 0.39
C GLN A 400 6.08 -0.32 -1.00
N VAL A 401 6.04 1.01 -1.09
CA VAL A 401 5.90 1.75 -2.36
C VAL A 401 7.11 1.50 -3.27
N LEU A 402 8.31 1.39 -2.69
CA LEU A 402 9.55 1.15 -3.45
C LEU A 402 9.57 -0.25 -4.11
N PHE A 403 9.17 -1.29 -3.37
CA PHE A 403 9.11 -2.67 -3.88
C PHE A 403 8.00 -2.90 -4.91
N GLN A 404 7.00 -2.04 -4.95
CA GLN A 404 5.89 -2.12 -5.89
C GLN A 404 6.10 -1.31 -7.18
N THR A 405 7.26 -0.67 -7.34
CA THR A 405 7.57 0.08 -8.56
C THR A 405 7.67 -0.87 -9.77
N PRO A 406 7.08 -0.51 -10.94
CA PRO A 406 7.04 -1.38 -12.11
C PRO A 406 8.42 -1.86 -12.58
N TRP A 407 9.43 -0.98 -12.52
CA TRP A 407 10.80 -1.33 -12.91
C TRP A 407 11.41 -2.42 -12.03
N VAL A 408 11.21 -2.34 -10.71
CA VAL A 408 11.75 -3.33 -9.75
C VAL A 408 11.12 -4.70 -9.99
N LEU A 409 9.80 -4.74 -10.22
CA LEU A 409 9.09 -5.97 -10.58
C LEU A 409 9.58 -6.56 -11.92
N MET A 410 9.88 -5.74 -12.93
CA MET A 410 10.45 -6.22 -14.20
C MET A 410 11.84 -6.84 -14.01
N VAL A 411 12.71 -6.20 -13.22
CA VAL A 411 14.05 -6.74 -12.92
C VAL A 411 13.95 -8.08 -12.19
N PHE A 412 13.10 -8.19 -11.18
CA PHE A 412 12.93 -9.44 -10.44
C PHE A 412 12.31 -10.55 -11.31
N SER A 413 11.27 -10.24 -12.09
CA SER A 413 10.69 -11.21 -13.02
C SER A 413 11.73 -11.72 -14.03
N ALA A 414 12.58 -10.83 -14.56
CA ALA A 414 13.68 -11.22 -15.45
C ALA A 414 14.70 -12.14 -14.76
N ILE A 415 15.03 -11.90 -13.49
CA ILE A 415 15.90 -12.78 -12.69
C ILE A 415 15.26 -14.16 -12.52
N PHE A 416 13.97 -14.24 -12.21
CA PHE A 416 13.25 -15.52 -12.10
C PHE A 416 13.23 -16.31 -13.41
N VAL A 417 12.98 -15.64 -14.53
CA VAL A 417 13.04 -16.26 -15.86
C VAL A 417 14.45 -16.81 -16.14
N ALA A 418 15.50 -16.04 -15.83
CA ALA A 418 16.88 -16.47 -16.00
C ALA A 418 17.22 -17.70 -15.14
N LEU A 419 16.79 -17.73 -13.88
CA LEU A 419 16.99 -18.85 -12.97
C LEU A 419 16.22 -20.11 -13.42
N ALA A 420 14.98 -19.94 -13.89
CA ALA A 420 14.18 -21.04 -14.41
C ALA A 420 14.83 -21.69 -15.65
N PHE A 421 15.36 -20.88 -16.58
CA PHE A 421 16.12 -21.41 -17.72
C PHE A 421 17.41 -22.13 -17.31
N SER A 422 18.03 -21.74 -16.20
CA SER A 422 19.17 -22.48 -15.64
C SER A 422 18.76 -23.85 -15.09
N MET A 423 17.60 -23.94 -14.41
CA MET A 423 17.06 -25.21 -13.91
C MET A 423 16.64 -26.16 -15.03
N PHE A 424 16.17 -25.64 -16.17
CA PHE A 424 15.91 -26.45 -17.38
C PHE A 424 17.19 -26.94 -18.08
N GLY A 425 18.37 -26.57 -17.58
CA GLY A 425 19.65 -26.98 -18.17
C GLY A 425 19.96 -26.30 -19.51
N TYR A 426 19.21 -25.26 -19.88
CA TYR A 426 19.43 -24.52 -21.14
C TYR A 426 20.72 -23.69 -21.10
N TYR A 427 21.05 -23.17 -19.91
CA TYR A 427 22.31 -22.51 -19.62
C TYR A 427 22.75 -22.87 -18.19
N GLU A 428 23.78 -23.71 -18.08
CA GLU A 428 24.50 -23.83 -16.82
C GLU A 428 25.40 -22.60 -16.74
N ILE A 429 25.20 -21.72 -15.75
CA ILE A 429 26.11 -20.59 -15.49
C ILE A 429 27.43 -21.20 -14.97
N GLN A 430 28.17 -21.87 -15.85
CA GLN A 430 29.52 -22.30 -15.58
C GLN A 430 30.37 -21.04 -15.66
N LEU A 431 30.89 -20.63 -14.51
CA LEU A 431 31.91 -19.58 -14.43
C LEU A 431 33.00 -19.90 -15.48
N PRO A 432 33.39 -18.95 -16.34
CA PRO A 432 34.39 -19.20 -17.37
C PRO A 432 35.62 -19.84 -16.74
N SER A 433 36.14 -20.90 -17.35
CA SER A 433 37.13 -21.81 -16.75
C SER A 433 38.37 -21.11 -16.19
N GLY A 434 38.74 -19.94 -16.72
CA GLY A 434 39.82 -19.08 -16.19
C GLY A 434 39.47 -18.34 -14.88
N LEU A 435 38.22 -17.96 -14.69
CA LEU A 435 37.72 -17.38 -13.43
C LEU A 435 37.45 -18.47 -12.41
N GLN A 436 36.87 -19.60 -12.86
CA GLN A 436 36.63 -20.75 -12.01
C GLN A 436 37.96 -21.29 -11.46
N SER A 437 38.97 -21.47 -12.31
CA SER A 437 40.30 -21.94 -11.89
C SER A 437 41.00 -20.98 -10.93
N LYS A 438 40.93 -19.66 -11.15
CA LYS A 438 41.43 -18.64 -10.22
C LYS A 438 40.72 -18.67 -8.87
N ILE A 439 39.39 -18.73 -8.87
CA ILE A 439 38.58 -18.79 -7.65
C ILE A 439 38.85 -20.10 -6.90
N THR A 440 38.94 -21.23 -7.60
CA THR A 440 39.30 -22.52 -6.97
C THR A 440 40.74 -22.56 -6.48
N ASN A 441 41.69 -21.87 -7.10
CA ASN A 441 43.07 -21.79 -6.59
C ASN A 441 43.17 -20.91 -5.33
N ILE A 442 42.40 -19.81 -5.30
CA ILE A 442 42.29 -18.94 -4.12
C ILE A 442 41.55 -19.66 -2.99
N SER A 443 40.50 -20.43 -3.31
CA SER A 443 39.71 -21.23 -2.37
C SER A 443 40.48 -22.45 -1.85
N ASN A 444 41.28 -23.14 -2.68
CA ASN A 444 42.15 -24.25 -2.25
C ASN A 444 43.35 -23.80 -1.42
N LYS A 445 43.81 -22.54 -1.55
CA LYS A 445 44.86 -21.97 -0.69
C LYS A 445 44.35 -21.58 0.71
N GLN A 446 43.05 -21.58 0.93
CA GLN A 446 42.45 -21.36 2.25
C GLN A 446 42.09 -22.72 2.86
N GLU A 447 42.84 -23.16 3.87
CA GLU A 447 42.52 -24.36 4.66
C GLU A 447 41.16 -24.28 5.39
N GLY A 448 40.53 -23.09 5.43
CA GLY A 448 39.15 -22.82 5.91
C GLY A 448 38.13 -22.44 4.81
N GLY A 449 38.46 -22.65 3.54
CA GLY A 449 37.92 -21.97 2.35
C GLY A 449 36.52 -22.29 1.83
N ASN A 450 35.53 -22.58 2.69
CA ASN A 450 34.11 -22.63 2.23
C ASN A 450 33.17 -21.74 3.06
N LEU A 451 33.58 -21.21 4.22
CA LEU A 451 32.67 -20.46 5.10
C LEU A 451 32.35 -19.05 4.56
N ILE A 452 33.37 -18.34 4.06
CA ILE A 452 33.20 -16.98 3.49
C ILE A 452 32.36 -17.04 2.20
N GLY A 453 32.62 -18.03 1.33
CA GLY A 453 31.84 -18.22 0.10
C GLY A 453 30.37 -18.55 0.39
N VAL A 454 30.12 -19.39 1.38
CA VAL A 454 28.77 -19.73 1.84
C VAL A 454 28.07 -18.52 2.49
N ALA A 455 28.79 -17.69 3.25
CA ALA A 455 28.23 -16.47 3.83
C ALA A 455 27.83 -15.43 2.75
N ILE A 456 28.67 -15.22 1.73
CA ILE A 456 28.37 -14.32 0.61
C ILE A 456 27.15 -14.83 -0.18
N MET A 457 27.10 -16.14 -0.44
CA MET A 457 25.94 -16.75 -1.10
C MET A 457 24.67 -16.64 -0.24
N GLY A 458 24.77 -16.74 1.09
CA GLY A 458 23.66 -16.50 2.01
C GLY A 458 23.11 -15.07 1.93
N PHE A 459 24.00 -14.07 1.90
CA PHE A 459 23.62 -12.66 1.73
C PHE A 459 22.93 -12.41 0.37
N LEU A 460 23.52 -12.91 -0.73
CA LEU A 460 22.93 -12.78 -2.07
C LEU A 460 21.57 -13.48 -2.17
N SER A 461 21.44 -14.64 -1.53
CA SER A 461 20.18 -15.40 -1.50
C SER A 461 19.08 -14.64 -0.77
N ALA A 462 19.39 -13.92 0.31
CA ALA A 462 18.42 -13.07 1.00
C ALA A 462 17.83 -11.98 0.08
N LEU A 463 18.65 -11.35 -0.77
CA LEU A 463 18.18 -10.36 -1.75
C LEU A 463 17.27 -10.99 -2.83
N ILE A 464 17.60 -12.20 -3.28
CA ILE A 464 16.85 -12.90 -4.34
C ILE A 464 15.51 -13.45 -3.81
N VAL A 465 15.48 -13.87 -2.54
CA VAL A 465 14.27 -14.44 -1.91
C VAL A 465 13.28 -13.35 -1.50
N GLY A 466 13.73 -12.11 -1.28
CA GLY A 466 12.90 -10.96 -0.91
C GLY A 466 11.57 -10.82 -1.69
N PRO A 467 11.57 -10.83 -3.04
CA PRO A 467 10.35 -10.76 -3.85
C PRO A 467 9.36 -11.91 -3.60
N CYS A 468 9.83 -13.12 -3.31
CA CYS A 468 8.94 -14.27 -3.04
C CYS A 468 8.29 -14.21 -1.66
N VAL A 469 8.93 -13.52 -0.72
CA VAL A 469 8.48 -13.38 0.66
C VAL A 469 7.80 -12.02 0.89
N ALA A 470 7.64 -11.22 -0.17
CA ALA A 470 7.04 -9.90 -0.12
C ALA A 470 5.62 -9.89 0.49
N PRO A 471 4.69 -10.83 0.21
CA PRO A 471 3.35 -10.76 0.80
C PRO A 471 3.31 -10.98 2.32
N PRO A 472 3.96 -12.02 2.89
CA PRO A 472 4.10 -12.14 4.35
C PRO A 472 4.89 -10.98 4.98
N LEU A 473 5.96 -10.54 4.31
CA LEU A 473 6.74 -9.40 4.78
C LEU A 473 5.90 -8.13 4.82
N ALA A 474 5.02 -7.88 3.85
CA ALA A 474 4.15 -6.71 3.85
C ALA A 474 3.28 -6.63 5.10
N GLY A 475 2.63 -7.74 5.49
CA GLY A 475 1.84 -7.79 6.74
C GLY A 475 2.70 -7.55 7.98
N ALA A 476 3.89 -8.15 8.02
CA ALA A 476 4.85 -7.91 9.10
C ALA A 476 5.34 -6.46 9.16
N LEU A 477 5.65 -5.87 8.01
CA LEU A 477 6.16 -4.49 7.87
C LEU A 477 5.10 -3.47 8.25
N ILE A 478 3.82 -3.71 7.94
CA ILE A 478 2.71 -2.86 8.39
C ILE A 478 2.62 -2.88 9.92
N TYR A 479 2.69 -4.06 10.55
CA TYR A 479 2.68 -4.18 12.01
C TYR A 479 3.91 -3.51 12.66
N ILE A 480 5.11 -3.74 12.11
CA ILE A 480 6.36 -3.12 12.59
C ILE A 480 6.31 -1.59 12.39
N GLY A 481 5.75 -1.12 11.27
CA GLY A 481 5.61 0.29 10.96
C GLY A 481 4.63 1.01 11.89
N GLN A 482 3.54 0.36 12.29
CA GLN A 482 2.59 0.89 13.27
C GLN A 482 3.16 0.91 14.70
N THR A 483 3.98 -0.08 15.06
CA THR A 483 4.59 -0.16 16.40
C THR A 483 5.82 0.72 16.56
N GLY A 484 6.52 1.06 15.47
CA GLY A 484 7.70 1.95 15.48
C GLY A 484 8.93 1.37 16.18
N ASP A 485 8.91 0.09 16.58
CA ASP A 485 10.01 -0.56 17.29
C ASP A 485 10.95 -1.27 16.31
N ALA A 486 12.10 -0.64 16.05
CA ALA A 486 13.14 -1.17 15.17
C ALA A 486 13.77 -2.48 15.71
N VAL A 487 13.83 -2.66 17.03
CA VAL A 487 14.39 -3.89 17.64
C VAL A 487 13.41 -5.05 17.43
N LEU A 488 12.11 -4.80 17.63
CA LEU A 488 11.07 -5.79 17.35
C LEU A 488 11.05 -6.19 15.87
N GLY A 489 11.20 -5.22 14.96
CA GLY A 489 11.32 -5.48 13.52
C GLY A 489 12.57 -6.29 13.15
N GLY A 490 13.72 -5.94 13.71
CA GLY A 490 14.96 -6.68 13.50
C GLY A 490 14.92 -8.11 14.03
N LEU A 491 14.31 -8.32 15.21
CA LEU A 491 14.24 -9.61 15.88
C LEU A 491 13.18 -10.54 15.25
N SER A 492 12.02 -10.00 14.85
CA SER A 492 10.98 -10.77 14.14
C SER A 492 11.49 -11.32 12.80
N LEU A 493 12.15 -10.49 11.97
CA LEU A 493 12.72 -10.95 10.70
C LEU A 493 13.92 -11.88 10.87
N PHE A 494 14.69 -11.73 11.96
CA PHE A 494 15.73 -12.67 12.32
C PHE A 494 15.16 -14.06 12.63
N VAL A 495 14.09 -14.14 13.44
CA VAL A 495 13.42 -15.39 13.80
C VAL A 495 12.70 -16.00 12.59
N LEU A 496 12.07 -15.19 11.74
CA LEU A 496 11.50 -15.62 10.46
C LEU A 496 12.54 -16.33 9.58
N SER A 497 13.73 -15.74 9.45
CA SER A 497 14.86 -16.31 8.70
C SER A 497 15.33 -17.64 9.30
N LEU A 498 15.41 -17.73 10.64
CA LEU A 498 15.75 -18.98 11.32
C LEU A 498 14.70 -20.08 11.06
N GLY A 499 13.41 -19.74 11.03
CA GLY A 499 12.33 -20.67 10.68
C GLY A 499 12.50 -21.22 9.26
N MET A 500 12.83 -20.36 8.30
CA MET A 500 13.09 -20.77 6.91
C MET A 500 14.38 -21.61 6.77
N GLY A 501 15.39 -21.34 7.59
CA GLY A 501 16.66 -22.06 7.62
C GLY A 501 16.61 -23.41 8.36
N ALA A 502 15.59 -23.65 9.19
CA ALA A 502 15.49 -24.86 10.00
C ALA A 502 15.45 -26.16 9.17
N PRO A 503 14.69 -26.27 8.06
CA PRO A 503 14.76 -27.44 7.19
C PRO A 503 16.13 -27.64 6.55
N LEU A 504 16.83 -26.57 6.17
CA LEU A 504 18.19 -26.66 5.61
C LEU A 504 19.18 -27.21 6.64
N LEU A 505 19.09 -26.77 7.90
CA LEU A 505 19.90 -27.29 9.00
C LEU A 505 19.62 -28.78 9.26
N LEU A 506 18.35 -29.18 9.21
CA LEU A 506 17.92 -30.57 9.39
C LEU A 506 18.46 -31.46 8.25
N VAL A 507 18.38 -31.00 7.01
CA VAL A 507 18.97 -31.69 5.84
C VAL A 507 20.49 -31.77 5.96
N GLY A 508 21.16 -30.69 6.40
CA GLY A 508 22.59 -30.65 6.65
C GLY A 508 23.07 -31.63 7.75
N ALA A 509 22.24 -31.88 8.76
CA ALA A 509 22.49 -32.89 9.79
C ALA A 509 22.23 -34.33 9.28
N GLY A 510 21.29 -34.51 8.35
CA GLY A 510 20.78 -35.80 7.87
C GLY A 510 21.47 -36.40 6.63
N ILE A 511 22.63 -35.87 6.20
CA ILE A 511 23.26 -36.18 4.90
C ILE A 511 23.55 -37.67 4.68
N SER A 512 23.70 -38.46 5.74
CA SER A 512 23.94 -39.90 5.67
C SER A 512 22.79 -40.71 5.03
N LYS A 513 21.57 -40.17 4.93
CA LYS A 513 20.38 -40.90 4.42
C LYS A 513 19.81 -40.33 3.11
N LEU A 514 20.43 -39.30 2.53
CA LEU A 514 19.92 -38.72 1.29
C LEU A 514 20.23 -39.62 0.09
N PRO A 515 19.24 -39.93 -0.77
CA PRO A 515 19.48 -40.68 -2.00
C PRO A 515 20.47 -39.91 -2.87
N LYS A 516 21.40 -40.63 -3.51
CA LYS A 516 22.35 -40.04 -4.46
C LYS A 516 21.58 -39.26 -5.53
N ALA A 517 22.09 -38.09 -5.92
CA ALA A 517 21.54 -37.30 -7.01
C ALA A 517 21.56 -38.14 -8.31
N GLY A 518 20.43 -38.79 -8.62
CA GLY A 518 20.17 -39.52 -9.86
C GLY A 518 19.06 -38.85 -10.67
N GLY A 519 18.49 -39.55 -11.65
CA GLY A 519 17.48 -38.99 -12.56
C GLY A 519 16.17 -38.50 -11.92
N TRP A 520 15.94 -38.78 -10.63
CA TRP A 520 14.84 -38.14 -9.88
C TRP A 520 15.07 -36.63 -9.69
N MET A 521 16.32 -36.20 -9.50
CA MET A 521 16.67 -34.78 -9.31
C MET A 521 16.35 -33.93 -10.54
N ASP A 522 16.49 -34.49 -11.74
CA ASP A 522 16.16 -33.78 -12.97
C ASP A 522 14.67 -33.49 -13.06
N ASN A 523 13.81 -34.47 -12.74
CA ASN A 523 12.36 -34.25 -12.67
C ASN A 523 11.99 -33.16 -11.66
N VAL A 524 12.66 -33.13 -10.50
CA VAL A 524 12.46 -32.10 -9.48
C VAL A 524 12.86 -30.71 -10.01
N LYS A 525 14.02 -30.59 -10.69
CA LYS A 525 14.45 -29.33 -11.32
C LYS A 525 13.43 -28.82 -12.33
N TYR A 526 12.88 -29.70 -13.18
CA TYR A 526 11.86 -29.31 -14.16
C TYR A 526 10.59 -28.79 -13.48
N VAL A 527 10.06 -29.51 -12.48
CA VAL A 527 8.85 -29.08 -11.75
C VAL A 527 9.06 -27.71 -11.08
N PHE A 528 10.18 -27.51 -10.38
CA PHE A 528 10.46 -26.22 -9.74
C PHE A 528 10.77 -25.10 -10.74
N GLY A 529 11.39 -25.40 -11.89
CA GLY A 529 11.60 -24.42 -12.97
C GLY A 529 10.28 -23.92 -13.56
N ILE A 530 9.29 -24.80 -13.74
CA ILE A 530 7.94 -24.42 -14.20
C ILE A 530 7.24 -23.54 -13.16
N LEU A 531 7.35 -23.92 -11.89
CA LEU A 531 6.76 -23.16 -10.79
C LEU A 531 7.39 -21.76 -10.67
N MET A 532 8.70 -21.65 -10.86
CA MET A 532 9.43 -20.37 -10.93
C MET A 532 8.95 -19.48 -12.07
N LEU A 533 8.73 -20.05 -13.26
CA LEU A 533 8.14 -19.30 -14.38
C LEU A 533 6.71 -18.85 -14.08
N ALA A 534 5.90 -19.68 -13.41
CA ALA A 534 4.54 -19.31 -13.02
C ALA A 534 4.55 -18.08 -12.09
N VAL A 535 5.45 -18.06 -11.09
CA VAL A 535 5.63 -16.91 -10.19
C VAL A 535 6.13 -15.68 -10.96
N ALA A 536 7.06 -15.85 -11.90
CA ALA A 536 7.56 -14.75 -12.73
C ALA A 536 6.45 -14.11 -13.58
N ILE A 537 5.60 -14.93 -14.19
CA ILE A 537 4.44 -14.47 -14.96
C ILE A 537 3.42 -13.81 -14.04
N TYR A 538 3.16 -14.37 -12.86
CA TYR A 538 2.26 -13.78 -11.86
C TYR A 538 2.73 -12.39 -11.40
N LEU A 539 4.03 -12.18 -11.18
CA LEU A 539 4.57 -10.85 -10.88
C LEU A 539 4.40 -9.87 -12.05
N LEU A 540 4.51 -10.37 -13.28
CA LEU A 540 4.41 -9.57 -14.50
C LEU A 540 2.95 -9.21 -14.85
N ASP A 541 2.00 -10.05 -14.43
CA ASP A 541 0.55 -9.84 -14.57
C ASP A 541 0.09 -8.51 -13.94
N ARG A 542 0.79 -8.05 -12.89
CA ARG A 542 0.49 -6.77 -12.21
C ARG A 542 0.79 -5.53 -13.05
N ILE A 543 1.56 -5.67 -14.13
CA ILE A 543 2.01 -4.56 -15.00
C ILE A 543 1.49 -4.72 -16.44
N ILE A 544 1.24 -5.96 -16.87
CA ILE A 544 0.92 -6.28 -18.27
C ILE A 544 -0.59 -6.31 -18.51
N THR A 545 -1.01 -6.00 -19.74
CA THR A 545 -2.42 -6.13 -20.18
C THR A 545 -2.91 -7.58 -20.02
N PRO A 546 -4.15 -7.81 -19.52
CA PRO A 546 -4.67 -9.15 -19.24
C PRO A 546 -4.54 -10.15 -20.41
N TYR A 547 -4.65 -9.66 -21.65
CA TYR A 547 -4.51 -10.48 -22.85
C TYR A 547 -3.12 -11.11 -23.02
N VAL A 548 -2.05 -10.34 -22.77
CA VAL A 548 -0.67 -10.82 -22.91
C VAL A 548 -0.31 -11.80 -21.78
N SER A 549 -0.81 -11.55 -20.58
CA SER A 549 -0.69 -12.49 -19.46
C SER A 549 -1.34 -13.84 -19.80
N LEU A 550 -2.53 -13.83 -20.42
CA LEU A 550 -3.22 -15.03 -20.84
C LEU A 550 -2.42 -15.85 -21.86
N ILE A 551 -1.75 -15.18 -22.81
CA ILE A 551 -0.82 -15.84 -23.76
C ILE A 551 0.38 -16.46 -23.03
N LEU A 552 0.98 -15.75 -22.07
CA LEU A 552 2.12 -16.23 -21.29
C LEU A 552 1.76 -17.48 -20.49
N TRP A 553 0.61 -17.47 -19.81
CA TRP A 553 0.08 -18.63 -19.07
C TRP A 553 -0.26 -19.81 -20.00
N ALA A 554 -0.92 -19.56 -21.13
CA ALA A 554 -1.23 -20.59 -22.12
C ALA A 554 0.05 -21.23 -22.70
N SER A 555 1.06 -20.41 -22.99
CA SER A 555 2.38 -20.87 -23.42
C SER A 555 3.06 -21.70 -22.34
N LEU A 556 3.05 -21.25 -21.08
CA LEU A 556 3.66 -21.97 -19.96
C LEU A 556 3.06 -23.37 -19.78
N PHE A 557 1.73 -23.48 -19.71
CA PHE A 557 1.03 -24.74 -19.50
C PHE A 557 1.12 -25.68 -20.72
N THR A 558 1.33 -25.14 -21.92
CA THR A 558 1.48 -25.96 -23.12
C THR A 558 2.93 -26.44 -23.31
N LEU A 559 3.92 -25.53 -23.25
CA LEU A 559 5.32 -25.86 -23.53
C LEU A 559 5.96 -26.71 -22.43
N SER A 560 5.59 -26.48 -21.17
CA SER A 560 6.26 -27.13 -20.03
C SER A 560 6.07 -28.66 -19.98
N PRO A 561 4.84 -29.22 -20.09
CA PRO A 561 4.66 -30.67 -20.06
C PRO A 561 5.19 -31.34 -21.34
N ILE A 562 5.17 -30.64 -22.48
CA ILE A 562 5.79 -31.11 -23.72
C ILE A 562 7.30 -31.27 -23.55
N ALA A 563 7.97 -30.27 -22.94
CA ALA A 563 9.40 -30.34 -22.63
C ALA A 563 9.75 -31.49 -21.66
N MET A 564 8.82 -31.85 -20.76
CA MET A 564 8.96 -33.00 -19.85
C MET A 564 8.75 -34.36 -20.54
N GLY A 565 8.50 -34.37 -21.86
CA GLY A 565 8.35 -35.60 -22.64
C GLY A 565 7.03 -36.34 -22.40
N VAL A 566 5.96 -35.63 -22.04
CA VAL A 566 4.61 -36.22 -21.86
C VAL A 566 4.14 -36.97 -23.12
N LEU A 567 4.54 -36.51 -24.30
CA LEU A 567 4.21 -37.12 -25.61
C LEU A 567 5.10 -38.32 -25.97
N ASN A 568 6.15 -38.62 -25.19
CA ASN A 568 7.01 -39.78 -25.46
C ASN A 568 6.29 -41.08 -25.06
N SER A 569 6.39 -42.10 -25.92
CA SER A 569 5.64 -43.36 -25.82
C SER A 569 5.61 -43.97 -24.41
N LEU A 570 4.43 -44.48 -24.01
CA LEU A 570 4.18 -45.11 -22.70
C LEU A 570 4.95 -46.43 -22.50
N THR A 571 5.50 -46.98 -23.57
CA THR A 571 6.22 -48.26 -23.61
C THR A 571 7.59 -48.23 -22.94
N SER A 572 8.20 -47.06 -22.73
CA SER A 572 9.53 -46.93 -22.11
C SER A 572 9.52 -46.80 -20.58
N THR A 573 8.35 -46.83 -19.93
CA THR A 573 8.20 -46.45 -18.52
C THR A 573 7.80 -47.65 -17.66
N THR A 574 8.74 -48.18 -16.88
CA THR A 574 8.57 -49.36 -16.00
C THR A 574 7.98 -49.02 -14.63
N VAL A 575 8.04 -47.76 -14.18
CA VAL A 575 7.62 -47.34 -12.83
C VAL A 575 6.23 -46.69 -12.85
N ALA A 576 5.31 -47.17 -12.00
CA ALA A 576 3.93 -46.70 -11.91
C ALA A 576 3.81 -45.18 -11.62
N TRP A 577 4.69 -44.64 -10.79
CA TRP A 577 4.73 -43.20 -10.44
C TRP A 577 4.94 -42.28 -11.65
N GLN A 578 5.81 -42.66 -12.58
CA GLN A 578 6.06 -41.87 -13.79
C GLN A 578 4.87 -41.89 -14.76
N ARG A 579 4.03 -42.93 -14.74
CA ARG A 579 2.80 -42.99 -15.54
C ARG A 579 1.76 -42.00 -15.02
N MET A 580 1.62 -41.86 -13.69
CA MET A 580 0.74 -40.84 -13.09
C MET A 580 1.20 -39.41 -13.41
N LEU A 581 2.50 -39.12 -13.33
CA LEU A 581 3.05 -37.81 -13.71
C LEU A 581 2.81 -37.47 -15.19
N LYS A 582 2.90 -38.45 -16.10
CA LYS A 582 2.54 -38.25 -17.51
C LYS A 582 1.04 -37.95 -17.69
N GLY A 583 0.17 -38.61 -16.93
CA GLY A 583 -1.27 -38.35 -16.94
C GLY A 583 -1.62 -36.93 -16.48
N ILE A 584 -1.02 -36.47 -15.38
CA ILE A 584 -1.16 -35.10 -14.89
C ILE A 584 -0.63 -34.09 -15.93
N GLY A 585 0.52 -34.38 -16.53
CA GLY A 585 1.09 -33.55 -17.60
C GLY A 585 0.16 -33.42 -18.82
N LEU A 586 -0.55 -34.50 -19.20
CA LEU A 586 -1.52 -34.46 -20.30
C LEU A 586 -2.73 -33.56 -19.96
N LEU A 587 -3.25 -33.64 -18.72
CA LEU A 587 -4.33 -32.76 -18.27
C LEU A 587 -3.91 -31.28 -18.29
N ILE A 588 -2.68 -30.99 -17.90
CA ILE A 588 -2.12 -29.63 -17.96
C ILE A 588 -2.03 -29.13 -19.41
N VAL A 589 -1.63 -29.98 -20.37
CA VAL A 589 -1.62 -29.60 -21.80
C VAL A 589 -3.03 -29.32 -22.30
N ILE A 590 -4.00 -30.16 -21.96
CA ILE A 590 -5.41 -29.95 -22.34
C ILE A 590 -5.90 -28.60 -21.80
N TYR A 591 -5.58 -28.26 -20.55
CA TYR A 591 -5.89 -26.96 -19.97
C TYR A 591 -5.17 -25.81 -20.70
N GLY A 592 -3.88 -25.97 -21.05
CA GLY A 592 -3.15 -24.99 -21.85
C GLY A 592 -3.78 -24.74 -23.24
N VAL A 593 -4.29 -25.80 -23.89
CA VAL A 593 -5.01 -25.69 -25.17
C VAL A 593 -6.35 -24.97 -25.00
N LEU A 594 -7.08 -25.23 -23.91
CA LEU A 594 -8.32 -24.48 -23.58
C LEU A 594 -8.03 -22.98 -23.38
N LEU A 595 -6.92 -22.64 -22.70
CA LEU A 595 -6.50 -21.25 -22.55
C LEU A 595 -6.15 -20.60 -23.91
N TRP A 596 -5.50 -21.33 -24.83
CA TRP A 596 -5.30 -20.85 -26.20
C TRP A 596 -6.64 -20.60 -26.94
N GLY A 597 -7.69 -21.36 -26.62
CA GLY A 597 -9.05 -21.09 -27.09
C GLY A 597 -9.60 -19.74 -26.62
N LEU A 598 -9.36 -19.34 -25.37
CA LEU A 598 -9.69 -18.02 -24.86
C LEU A 598 -8.89 -16.91 -25.55
N VAL A 599 -7.59 -17.13 -25.80
CA VAL A 599 -6.73 -16.18 -26.57
C VAL A 599 -7.32 -15.93 -27.94
N ALA A 600 -7.72 -16.99 -28.66
CA ALA A 600 -8.30 -16.90 -30.00
C ALA A 600 -9.64 -16.14 -30.01
N ARG A 601 -10.39 -16.16 -28.91
CA ARG A 601 -11.64 -15.42 -28.74
C ARG A 601 -11.44 -13.93 -28.39
N GLY A 602 -10.23 -13.52 -28.04
CA GLY A 602 -9.92 -12.12 -27.71
C GLY A 602 -10.01 -11.78 -26.22
N GLY A 603 -10.11 -12.77 -25.33
CA GLY A 603 -10.10 -12.58 -23.87
C GLY A 603 -11.08 -13.48 -23.11
N GLY A 604 -10.91 -13.58 -21.79
CA GLY A 604 -11.80 -14.30 -20.87
C GLY A 604 -11.14 -14.61 -19.52
N ASP A 605 -11.91 -15.18 -18.60
CA ASP A 605 -11.44 -15.51 -17.25
C ASP A 605 -10.63 -16.82 -17.23
N MET A 606 -9.43 -16.78 -16.65
CA MET A 606 -8.54 -17.96 -16.53
C MET A 606 -9.17 -19.12 -15.74
N LEU A 607 -9.99 -18.81 -14.73
CA LEU A 607 -10.62 -19.81 -13.86
C LEU A 607 -11.85 -20.48 -14.51
N ALA A 608 -12.40 -19.90 -15.57
CA ALA A 608 -13.57 -20.41 -16.26
C ALA A 608 -13.34 -20.49 -17.79
N PRO A 609 -12.41 -21.33 -18.27
CA PRO A 609 -12.07 -21.40 -19.69
C PRO A 609 -13.22 -21.89 -20.59
N LEU A 610 -14.29 -22.44 -20.00
CA LEU A 610 -15.47 -22.94 -20.68
C LEU A 610 -16.69 -22.00 -20.55
N SER A 611 -16.63 -20.93 -19.74
CA SER A 611 -17.74 -19.97 -19.65
C SER A 611 -17.80 -19.15 -20.95
N GLY A 612 -18.65 -19.61 -21.87
CA GLY A 612 -18.77 -19.06 -23.23
C GLY A 612 -18.80 -20.13 -24.32
N TYR A 613 -18.50 -21.39 -24.00
CA TYR A 613 -18.78 -22.57 -24.82
C TYR A 613 -20.16 -23.14 -24.46
N GLY A 614 -21.20 -22.38 -24.78
CA GLY A 614 -22.59 -22.75 -24.53
C GLY A 614 -23.51 -21.58 -24.88
N THR A 615 -24.20 -21.70 -26.01
CA THR A 615 -25.09 -20.69 -26.64
C THR A 615 -24.44 -19.32 -26.89
N SER A 616 -24.57 -18.86 -28.14
CA SER A 616 -24.23 -17.52 -28.58
C SER A 616 -25.11 -16.48 -27.88
N VAL A 617 -24.85 -16.20 -26.61
CA VAL A 617 -25.18 -14.90 -26.06
C VAL A 617 -24.03 -14.01 -26.52
N GLN A 618 -24.29 -13.24 -27.58
CA GLN A 618 -23.53 -12.03 -27.82
C GLN A 618 -23.50 -11.32 -26.48
N ALA A 619 -22.32 -11.21 -25.87
CA ALA A 619 -22.10 -10.18 -24.87
C ALA A 619 -22.27 -8.88 -25.64
N GLU A 620 -23.51 -8.42 -25.74
CA GLU A 620 -23.83 -7.06 -26.02
C GLU A 620 -23.01 -6.29 -24.99
N LYS A 621 -21.95 -5.63 -25.47
CA LYS A 621 -21.40 -4.51 -24.73
C LYS A 621 -22.61 -3.66 -24.47
N VAL A 622 -23.06 -3.62 -23.21
CA VAL A 622 -24.00 -2.61 -22.75
C VAL A 622 -23.26 -1.30 -22.96
N HIS A 623 -23.36 -0.76 -24.19
CA HIS A 623 -23.13 0.63 -24.43
C HIS A 623 -24.25 1.29 -23.66
N ILE A 624 -23.92 1.73 -22.46
CA ILE A 624 -24.74 2.67 -21.73
C ILE A 624 -24.86 3.86 -22.69
N ALA A 625 -26.00 3.97 -23.38
CA ALA A 625 -26.27 5.05 -24.28
C ALA A 625 -26.54 6.27 -23.40
N PHE A 626 -25.49 7.05 -23.14
CA PHE A 626 -25.61 8.27 -22.35
C PHE A 626 -26.37 9.31 -23.16
N GLU A 627 -27.63 9.53 -22.79
CA GLU A 627 -28.43 10.63 -23.32
C GLU A 627 -28.08 11.91 -22.56
N LYS A 628 -27.80 12.98 -23.31
CA LYS A 628 -27.24 14.22 -22.77
C LYS A 628 -28.36 15.11 -22.25
N ILE A 629 -28.64 15.05 -20.96
CA ILE A 629 -29.68 15.86 -20.29
C ILE A 629 -29.16 17.29 -20.09
N LYS A 630 -29.91 18.30 -20.55
CA LYS A 630 -29.49 19.71 -20.54
C LYS A 630 -30.15 20.58 -19.47
N SER A 631 -31.16 20.07 -18.75
CA SER A 631 -31.94 20.80 -17.75
C SER A 631 -32.45 19.88 -16.64
N SER A 632 -32.69 20.41 -15.44
CA SER A 632 -33.25 19.65 -14.30
C SER A 632 -34.65 19.09 -14.58
N ASP A 633 -35.47 19.82 -15.35
CA ASP A 633 -36.82 19.35 -15.71
C ASP A 633 -36.83 18.13 -16.65
N ASP A 634 -35.78 17.93 -17.46
CA ASP A 634 -35.64 16.73 -18.30
C ASP A 634 -35.22 15.51 -17.47
N LEU A 635 -34.46 15.72 -16.37
CA LEU A 635 -34.05 14.66 -15.46
C LEU A 635 -35.27 14.08 -14.73
N ASP A 636 -36.17 14.93 -14.26
CA ASP A 636 -37.39 14.51 -13.56
C ASP A 636 -38.36 13.74 -14.47
N ARG A 637 -38.44 14.12 -15.76
CA ARG A 637 -39.24 13.39 -16.76
C ARG A 637 -38.67 12.02 -17.09
N CYS A 638 -37.35 11.90 -17.26
CA CYS A 638 -36.70 10.60 -17.48
C CYS A 638 -36.78 9.70 -16.23
N ALA A 639 -36.69 10.27 -15.03
CA ALA A 639 -36.83 9.52 -13.79
C ALA A 639 -38.24 8.94 -13.63
N CYS A 640 -39.29 9.69 -13.98
CA CYS A 640 -40.67 9.21 -13.93
C CYS A 640 -40.99 8.09 -14.94
N GLN A 641 -40.30 8.01 -16.08
CA GLN A 641 -40.49 6.93 -17.05
C GLN A 641 -39.79 5.62 -16.66
N SER A 642 -38.86 5.64 -15.71
CA SER A 642 -38.12 4.45 -15.28
C SER A 642 -38.80 3.64 -14.17
N THR A 643 -39.95 4.10 -13.68
CA THR A 643 -40.69 3.53 -12.54
C THR A 643 -41.94 2.73 -12.92
N GLU A 644 -42.16 2.45 -14.22
CA GLU A 644 -43.26 1.60 -14.72
C GLU A 644 -42.77 0.22 -15.15
#